data_AF-A0A8B7UZ37-F1
#
_entry.id   AF-A0A8B7UZ37-F1
#
_cell.length_a   1.000
_cell.length_b   1.000
_cell.length_c   1.000
_cell.angle_alpha   90.00
_cell.angle_beta   90.00
_cell.angle_gamma   90.00
#
_symmetry.space_group_name_H-M   'P 1'
#
loop_
_entity.id
_entity.type
_entity.pdbx_description
1 polymer ?
#
loop_
_entity_poly.entity_id
_entity_poly.type
_entity_poly.pdbx_seq_one_letter_code
_entity_poly.pdbx_strand_id
1 'polypeptide(L)'
;MNTGIMKTCESTKLTNETQKRKRRGSKQKTTKPKQSLLILDDVWDPWVLKAFDNQCQILLTTRDKSVTDSVMGPKYEVPVESGLGKEKGLEILSLFVNMKKADLPEQAHSIIKECKGSPLVVSLIGALLRDFPNRWEYYLRQLQNKQFKRIRKSSSYDYEALDEAMSISVEMLRENIKDYYTDLSILQKDVKVPTKVLCVLWDMETEDVEDILQEFVNKSLLFCDRNGKSFCYYLHDLQVDFLTEKNRSQLQDLHKKMVTQFQRYYQPHALSPDQEDGMYWYSFLAYHMASANMHKELCALMFSLDWIKAKTELVGPAHLIHEFVEYSHILDEKDCAVCENFQEFLSLNGHLLGRQPFPNIVQLGLCEPETSEVYQQAKLQAKQEVDNGKLYLEWTNKKTIKNLSRLVVRPHTDAVYHACFSENGQRIASCGADKTLQVFKAETGEKLLEIKAHEDEVLCCAFSADDRFIATCSVDKKVKIWNSVTGELVHTYEEHSEQVNCCHFTNNSNHLLLATGSSDFFLKLWDLNQKECRNTMFGHTNSINHCRFSPDDELLASCSADGTLKLWDVRSANERKSINVKQFFQSSEDPQEDVEVIVKCCSWSADGARILVAAKTKIFLFDIHSSGLLAEIHTGHHSTIQYCDFSPCNHLAVVALSQYCVELWNIDSCLKVADCRGHLSWIHSVMFSPDGSSFLTSSDDQTIRVWETKKVCKNSAIVLKQEIDVVFQENEVTVLAVDNIRRLQVINGKTGHIDYLTEAQISCCCLSPHLQYIAYGKEDGAIEILELLNNRVFKSKNRHKKPVRHIQFTTDGRTLISSSDDSAIQVWNWQSEEYVSLQAHQETVKDFRLLKNSRLLSWSFDGTVKVWSVITGRIEKDFACHQGTVLSCDISSDATKFSSTSADKTAKIWSFEHLSPLHELKGHNGCVRCSAFSVDSTLLATGDDNGEIRIWNVSNGELLHLCAPISVEEGAATHGGWVTDLCFSPDSKMLISAGGYLKWWNAVTGESLQTFYTNGTNLKKIHVSPDFRTYVTVDNLGILYILQILE
;
A
#
# COMPACT_ATOMS: atom_id res chain seq x y z
N MET A 1 51.65 63.72 -0.68
CA MET A 1 52.37 62.43 -0.57
C MET A 1 51.44 61.34 -1.07
N ASN A 2 51.82 60.74 -2.21
CA ASN A 2 51.21 59.54 -2.82
C ASN A 2 51.06 58.42 -1.77
N THR A 3 50.03 57.57 -1.73
CA THR A 3 49.35 56.72 -2.74
C THR A 3 47.95 56.33 -2.19
N GLY A 4 46.86 55.99 -2.90
CA GLY A 4 46.49 55.92 -4.33
C GLY A 4 44.94 56.02 -4.47
N ILE A 5 44.40 56.76 -5.46
CA ILE A 5 43.89 56.32 -6.80
C ILE A 5 42.49 55.65 -6.70
N MET A 6 41.38 56.40 -6.86
CA MET A 6 40.62 56.80 -8.09
C MET A 6 39.50 55.80 -8.50
N LYS A 7 38.21 56.15 -8.39
CA LYS A 7 37.32 56.95 -9.30
C LYS A 7 36.68 56.09 -10.42
N THR A 8 35.39 55.71 -10.37
CA THR A 8 34.10 56.42 -10.71
C THR A 8 33.68 56.39 -12.18
N CYS A 9 32.34 56.32 -12.37
CA CYS A 9 31.49 56.49 -13.57
C CYS A 9 31.20 55.20 -14.37
N GLU A 10 30.01 54.88 -14.88
CA GLU A 10 28.75 55.62 -15.07
C GLU A 10 27.62 54.63 -15.45
N SER A 11 26.40 55.18 -15.50
CA SER A 11 25.07 54.62 -15.76
C SER A 11 24.83 53.68 -16.96
N THR A 12 23.90 52.72 -16.79
CA THR A 12 22.84 52.42 -17.77
C THR A 12 21.48 52.13 -17.09
N LYS A 13 20.54 53.05 -17.37
CA LYS A 13 19.07 52.95 -17.56
C LYS A 13 18.57 51.54 -17.98
N LEU A 14 17.31 51.08 -17.85
CA LEU A 14 15.98 51.67 -17.59
C LEU A 14 14.97 50.47 -17.49
N THR A 15 13.94 50.59 -16.65
CA THR A 15 12.55 50.09 -16.82
C THR A 15 12.24 48.60 -17.13
N ASN A 16 11.53 47.95 -16.18
CA ASN A 16 10.24 47.26 -16.34
C ASN A 16 10.17 45.91 -15.59
N GLU A 17 9.89 45.95 -14.29
CA GLU A 17 9.31 44.79 -13.57
C GLU A 17 8.14 45.24 -12.68
N THR A 18 7.16 45.91 -13.29
CA THR A 18 5.82 46.11 -12.72
C THR A 18 4.79 45.49 -13.64
N GLN A 19 4.76 44.15 -13.73
CA GLN A 19 3.60 43.36 -14.21
C GLN A 19 3.84 41.85 -14.07
N LYS A 20 4.01 41.35 -12.84
CA LYS A 20 3.90 39.89 -12.54
C LYS A 20 3.51 39.62 -11.08
N ARG A 21 2.51 40.37 -10.59
CA ARG A 21 1.81 40.13 -9.31
C ARG A 21 0.31 40.31 -9.45
N LYS A 22 -0.30 39.64 -10.43
CA LYS A 22 -1.74 39.33 -10.46
C LYS A 22 -1.89 37.95 -11.08
N ARG A 23 -2.67 37.08 -10.44
CA ARG A 23 -2.81 35.62 -10.64
C ARG A 23 -1.85 34.75 -9.82
N ARG A 24 -1.88 34.93 -8.50
CA ARG A 24 -1.93 33.77 -7.60
C ARG A 24 -3.41 33.59 -7.28
N GLY A 25 -4.05 32.62 -7.94
CA GLY A 25 -5.36 32.13 -7.52
C GLY A 25 -5.29 31.74 -6.05
N SER A 26 -6.33 32.09 -5.32
CA SER A 26 -6.54 31.82 -3.91
C SER A 26 -6.61 30.32 -3.64
N LYS A 27 -5.46 29.65 -3.62
CA LYS A 27 -5.32 28.50 -2.71
C LYS A 27 -5.42 29.08 -1.31
N GLN A 28 -6.47 28.73 -0.57
CA GLN A 28 -6.43 28.79 0.89
C GLN A 28 -5.31 27.86 1.35
N LYS A 29 -4.07 28.34 1.27
CA LYS A 29 -3.04 27.93 2.21
C LYS A 29 -3.55 28.45 3.53
N THR A 30 -4.25 27.59 4.28
CA THR A 30 -4.30 27.73 5.74
C THR A 30 -2.85 27.90 6.16
N THR A 31 -2.50 29.13 6.49
CA THR A 31 -1.20 29.44 7.08
C THR A 31 -1.16 28.65 8.37
N LYS A 32 -0.46 27.50 8.38
CA LYS A 32 -0.13 26.78 9.61
C LYS A 32 0.31 27.82 10.64
N PRO A 33 -0.25 27.82 11.87
CA PRO A 33 0.22 28.72 12.90
C PRO A 33 1.71 28.44 13.10
N LYS A 34 2.58 29.38 12.72
CA LYS A 34 4.04 29.22 12.80
C LYS A 34 4.55 29.14 14.25
N GLN A 35 3.66 29.30 15.22
CA GLN A 35 3.89 29.23 16.66
C GLN A 35 2.64 28.65 17.35
N SER A 36 2.44 27.34 17.25
CA SER A 36 1.41 26.62 18.02
C SER A 36 2.09 25.65 18.97
N LEU A 37 1.64 25.64 20.23
CA LEU A 37 1.99 24.60 21.20
C LEU A 37 1.05 23.42 21.00
N LEU A 38 1.60 22.25 20.75
CA LEU A 38 0.87 21.00 20.75
C LEU A 38 0.88 20.43 22.17
N ILE A 39 -0.30 20.16 22.75
CA ILE A 39 -0.41 19.52 24.05
C ILE A 39 -0.77 18.05 23.81
N LEU A 40 0.08 17.14 24.28
CA LEU A 40 -0.19 15.70 24.28
C LEU A 40 -0.51 15.28 25.72
N ASP A 41 -1.70 14.72 25.94
CA ASP A 41 -2.13 14.30 27.28
C ASP A 41 -1.98 12.78 27.42
N ASP A 42 -1.39 12.35 28.54
CA ASP A 42 -1.15 10.95 28.94
C ASP A 42 -0.46 10.07 27.88
N VAL A 43 0.75 10.48 27.47
CA VAL A 43 1.56 9.71 26.51
C VAL A 43 2.21 8.51 27.20
N TRP A 44 1.94 7.30 26.72
CA TRP A 44 2.49 6.05 27.27
C TRP A 44 3.69 5.51 26.51
N ASP A 45 3.68 5.65 25.18
CA ASP A 45 4.65 5.02 24.31
C ASP A 45 5.53 6.03 23.56
N PRO A 46 6.85 5.77 23.40
CA PRO A 46 7.75 6.67 22.69
C PRO A 46 7.44 6.85 21.20
N TRP A 47 6.92 5.82 20.53
CA TRP A 47 6.63 5.85 19.08
C TRP A 47 5.47 6.80 18.73
N VAL A 48 4.50 6.98 19.65
CA VAL A 48 3.43 7.98 19.51
C VAL A 48 4.04 9.38 19.42
N LEU A 49 5.05 9.66 20.24
CA LEU A 49 5.75 10.94 20.22
C LEU A 49 6.55 11.14 18.92
N LYS A 50 7.13 10.07 18.34
CA LYS A 50 7.82 10.14 17.04
C LYS A 50 6.91 10.63 15.92
N ALA A 51 5.63 10.21 15.91
CA ALA A 51 4.66 10.66 14.90
C ALA A 51 4.42 12.19 14.95
N PHE A 52 4.57 12.78 16.14
CA PHE A 52 4.41 14.22 16.36
C PHE A 52 5.72 15.01 16.30
N ASP A 53 6.88 14.35 16.09
CA ASP A 53 8.21 14.98 15.99
C ASP A 53 8.42 15.71 14.64
N ASN A 54 7.56 16.70 14.39
CA ASN A 54 7.52 17.49 13.16
C ASN A 54 8.01 18.92 13.41
N GLN A 55 9.13 19.10 14.12
CA GLN A 55 9.69 20.41 14.50
C GLN A 55 8.68 21.35 15.20
N CYS A 56 7.75 20.78 15.96
CA CYS A 56 6.74 21.51 16.71
C CYS A 56 7.19 21.76 18.15
N GLN A 57 6.62 22.78 18.80
CA GLN A 57 6.71 22.91 20.26
C GLN A 57 5.66 21.99 20.88
N ILE A 58 6.10 21.03 21.70
CA ILE A 58 5.24 20.02 22.32
C ILE A 58 5.34 20.16 23.85
N LEU A 59 4.20 20.25 24.52
CA LEU A 59 4.07 20.04 25.96
C LEU A 59 3.32 18.72 26.15
N LEU A 60 3.97 17.72 26.74
CA LEU A 60 3.32 16.45 27.01
C LEU A 60 3.18 16.20 28.51
N THR A 61 2.11 15.53 28.90
CA THR A 61 1.95 14.92 30.21
C THR A 61 2.13 13.41 30.06
N THR A 62 2.83 12.79 31.02
CA THR A 62 3.08 11.36 31.01
C THR A 62 3.34 10.88 32.42
N ARG A 63 3.06 9.59 32.65
CA ARG A 63 3.44 8.88 33.89
C ARG A 63 4.84 8.29 33.80
N ASP A 64 5.36 8.13 32.58
CA ASP A 64 6.69 7.60 32.33
C ASP A 64 7.58 8.64 31.65
N LYS A 65 8.66 9.01 32.32
CA LYS A 65 9.66 9.94 31.76
C LYS A 65 10.37 9.38 30.53
N SER A 66 10.43 8.05 30.39
CA SER A 66 11.19 7.35 29.34
C SER A 66 10.63 7.60 27.94
N VAL A 67 9.37 8.01 27.81
CA VAL A 67 8.72 8.26 26.50
C VAL A 67 9.42 9.31 25.65
N THR A 68 10.19 10.21 26.28
CA THR A 68 10.94 11.24 25.57
C THR A 68 12.29 10.77 25.06
N ASP A 69 12.79 9.60 25.47
CA ASP A 69 14.14 9.12 25.12
C ASP A 69 14.31 8.94 23.61
N SER A 70 13.25 8.52 22.93
CA SER A 70 13.25 8.23 21.48
C SER A 70 13.20 9.44 20.55
N VAL A 71 13.03 10.67 21.09
CA VAL A 71 12.93 11.90 20.30
C VAL A 71 14.21 12.74 20.39
N MET A 72 14.55 13.43 19.30
CA MET A 72 15.72 14.30 19.23
C MET A 72 15.32 15.77 19.46
N GLY A 73 16.08 16.50 20.29
CA GLY A 73 15.85 17.91 20.55
C GLY A 73 16.07 18.32 22.01
N PRO A 74 15.90 19.61 22.35
CA PRO A 74 15.99 20.07 23.73
C PRO A 74 14.78 19.55 24.53
N LYS A 75 15.07 18.80 25.59
CA LYS A 75 14.07 18.20 26.49
C LYS A 75 14.09 18.93 27.82
N TYR A 76 12.91 19.15 28.40
CA TYR A 76 12.76 19.75 29.72
C TYR A 76 11.79 18.89 30.53
N GLU A 77 12.21 18.50 31.72
CA GLU A 77 11.40 17.70 32.64
C GLU A 77 10.92 18.58 33.79
N VAL A 78 9.62 18.50 34.09
CA VAL A 78 9.02 19.12 35.27
C VAL A 78 8.41 18.00 36.10
N PRO A 79 9.12 17.47 37.12
CA PRO A 79 8.57 16.42 37.96
C PRO A 79 7.41 16.98 38.79
N VAL A 80 6.25 16.33 38.70
CA VAL A 80 5.08 16.64 39.53
C VAL A 80 5.04 15.65 40.69
N GLU A 81 4.98 16.14 41.92
CA GLU A 81 4.91 15.30 43.12
C GLU A 81 3.66 14.39 43.09
N SER A 82 3.81 13.13 43.53
CA SER A 82 2.75 12.11 43.47
C SER A 82 1.53 12.41 44.34
N GLY A 83 1.66 13.34 45.29
CA GLY A 83 0.57 13.78 46.15
C GLY A 83 0.81 15.20 46.63
N LEU A 84 -0.28 15.92 46.86
CA LEU A 84 -0.26 17.26 47.41
C LEU A 84 0.20 17.24 48.86
N GLY A 85 0.98 18.25 49.23
CA GLY A 85 1.30 18.52 50.63
C GLY A 85 0.03 18.67 51.48
N LYS A 86 0.16 18.34 52.77
CA LYS A 86 -0.95 18.34 53.74
C LYS A 86 -1.78 19.63 53.72
N GLU A 87 -1.13 20.78 53.60
CA GLU A 87 -1.81 22.08 53.54
C GLU A 87 -2.67 22.29 52.29
N LYS A 88 -2.21 21.79 51.14
CA LYS A 88 -2.92 21.88 49.87
C LYS A 88 -4.07 20.87 49.80
N GLY A 89 -3.88 19.67 50.33
CA GLY A 89 -4.99 18.72 50.51
C GLY A 89 -6.10 19.30 51.41
N LEU A 90 -5.73 19.98 52.51
CA LEU A 90 -6.69 20.67 53.38
C LEU A 90 -7.36 21.85 52.67
N GLU A 91 -6.64 22.56 51.81
CA GLU A 91 -7.20 23.63 50.98
C GLU A 91 -8.28 23.12 50.03
N ILE A 92 -8.05 21.96 49.40
CA ILE A 92 -9.05 21.32 48.54
C ILE A 92 -10.29 20.93 49.36
N LEU A 93 -10.12 20.22 50.48
CA LEU A 93 -11.25 19.86 51.35
C LEU A 93 -11.99 21.10 51.86
N SER A 94 -11.26 22.13 52.28
CA SER A 94 -11.78 23.43 52.73
C SER A 94 -12.65 24.10 51.66
N LEU A 95 -12.21 24.09 50.40
CA LEU A 95 -12.97 24.61 49.26
C LEU A 95 -14.22 23.78 48.98
N PHE A 96 -14.17 22.45 49.08
CA PHE A 96 -15.33 21.59 48.85
C PHE A 96 -16.40 21.73 49.93
N VAL A 97 -16.00 21.80 51.21
CA VAL A 97 -16.94 21.90 52.34
C VAL A 97 -17.30 23.35 52.70
N ASN A 98 -16.75 24.34 51.97
CA ASN A 98 -16.93 25.77 52.24
C ASN A 98 -16.61 26.18 53.69
N MET A 99 -15.58 25.56 54.28
CA MET A 99 -15.09 25.88 55.64
C MET A 99 -13.68 26.45 55.56
N LYS A 100 -13.27 27.32 56.50
CA LYS A 100 -11.87 27.77 56.56
C LYS A 100 -10.99 26.66 57.13
N LYS A 101 -9.68 26.68 56.84
CA LYS A 101 -8.71 25.68 57.33
C LYS A 101 -8.73 25.49 58.86
N ALA A 102 -9.06 26.54 59.62
CA ALA A 102 -9.16 26.51 61.08
C ALA A 102 -10.44 25.85 61.62
N ASP A 103 -11.49 25.77 60.78
CA ASP A 103 -12.80 25.23 61.16
C ASP A 103 -12.96 23.76 60.74
N LEU A 104 -11.93 23.18 60.11
CA LEU A 104 -11.92 21.77 59.70
C LEU A 104 -11.76 20.83 60.91
N PRO A 105 -12.47 19.70 60.93
CA PRO A 105 -12.34 18.73 62.01
C PRO A 105 -10.98 18.01 61.98
N GLU A 106 -10.52 17.54 63.14
CA GLU A 106 -9.25 16.80 63.28
C GLU A 106 -9.16 15.56 62.37
N GLN A 107 -10.32 14.93 62.06
CA GLN A 107 -10.37 13.82 61.10
C GLN A 107 -9.90 14.22 59.70
N ALA A 108 -10.01 15.50 59.29
CA ALA A 108 -9.56 15.96 57.98
C ALA A 108 -8.07 15.73 57.76
N HIS A 109 -7.27 15.90 58.81
CA HIS A 109 -5.83 15.63 58.77
C HIS A 109 -5.51 14.14 58.58
N SER A 110 -6.29 13.27 59.23
CA SER A 110 -6.14 11.82 59.13
C SER A 110 -6.60 11.30 57.77
N ILE A 111 -7.70 11.84 57.23
CA ILE A 111 -8.22 11.47 55.90
C ILE A 111 -7.18 11.78 54.83
N ILE A 112 -6.61 12.99 54.81
CA ILE A 112 -5.58 13.36 53.80
C ILE A 112 -4.36 12.44 53.89
N LYS A 113 -4.01 12.01 55.11
CA LYS A 113 -2.91 11.07 55.34
C LYS A 113 -3.21 9.69 54.72
N GLU A 114 -4.43 9.19 54.90
CA GLU A 114 -4.88 7.92 54.29
C GLU A 114 -5.05 8.04 52.76
N CYS A 115 -5.45 9.21 52.26
CA CYS A 115 -5.52 9.49 50.82
C CYS A 115 -4.15 9.66 50.15
N LYS A 116 -3.05 9.60 50.91
CA LYS A 116 -1.66 9.78 50.45
C LYS A 116 -1.44 11.03 49.58
N GLY A 117 -2.26 12.07 49.79
CA GLY A 117 -2.17 13.33 49.04
C GLY A 117 -2.66 13.31 47.59
N SER A 118 -3.23 12.21 47.06
CA SER A 118 -3.72 12.18 45.68
C SER A 118 -4.84 13.21 45.45
N PRO A 119 -4.70 14.17 44.51
CA PRO A 119 -5.74 15.17 44.23
C PRO A 119 -7.10 14.55 43.88
N LEU A 120 -7.10 13.45 43.13
CA LEU A 120 -8.31 12.75 42.70
C LEU A 120 -9.06 12.15 43.90
N VAL A 121 -8.36 11.42 44.77
CA VAL A 121 -8.96 10.82 45.97
C VAL A 121 -9.46 11.90 46.93
N VAL A 122 -8.68 12.97 47.12
CA VAL A 122 -9.09 14.11 47.96
C VAL A 122 -10.31 14.83 47.39
N SER A 123 -10.42 14.97 46.06
CA SER A 123 -11.60 15.55 45.40
C SER A 123 -12.84 14.68 45.59
N LEU A 124 -12.72 13.35 45.43
CA LEU A 124 -13.82 12.41 45.64
C LEU A 124 -14.35 12.46 47.09
N ILE A 125 -13.45 12.38 48.07
CA ILE A 125 -13.83 12.48 49.49
C ILE A 125 -14.37 13.88 49.82
N GLY A 126 -13.78 14.93 49.24
CA GLY A 126 -14.28 16.31 49.37
C GLY A 126 -15.70 16.46 48.86
N ALA A 127 -16.03 15.88 47.71
CA ALA A 127 -17.38 15.85 47.16
C ALA A 127 -18.37 15.10 48.07
N LEU A 128 -17.95 13.96 48.64
CA LEU A 128 -18.78 13.21 49.60
C LEU A 128 -19.08 14.01 50.87
N LEU A 129 -18.07 14.71 51.39
CA LEU A 129 -18.19 15.53 52.59
C LEU A 129 -19.00 16.81 52.36
N ARG A 130 -18.98 17.36 51.13
CA ARG A 130 -19.87 18.46 50.73
C ARG A 130 -21.34 18.05 50.81
N ASP A 131 -21.65 16.84 50.34
CA ASP A 131 -23.02 16.32 50.33
C ASP A 131 -23.45 15.81 51.73
N PHE A 132 -22.53 15.21 52.48
CA PHE A 132 -22.76 14.65 53.82
C PHE A 132 -21.78 15.21 54.88
N PRO A 133 -22.03 16.42 55.41
CA PRO A 133 -21.06 17.14 56.24
C PRO A 133 -20.76 16.50 57.61
N ASN A 134 -21.60 15.58 58.09
CA ASN A 134 -21.47 15.00 59.43
C ASN A 134 -20.75 13.62 59.46
N ARG A 135 -20.28 13.10 58.32
CA ARG A 135 -19.79 11.71 58.20
C ARG A 135 -18.27 11.54 58.16
N TRP A 136 -17.51 12.50 58.68
CA TRP A 136 -16.03 12.48 58.70
C TRP A 136 -15.44 11.21 59.34
N GLU A 137 -15.91 10.84 60.53
CA GLU A 137 -15.45 9.65 61.27
C GLU A 137 -15.75 8.34 60.53
N TYR A 138 -16.90 8.30 59.84
CA TYR A 138 -17.33 7.13 59.09
C TYR A 138 -16.44 6.89 57.86
N TYR A 139 -16.19 7.93 57.06
CA TYR A 139 -15.32 7.81 55.88
C TYR A 139 -13.86 7.54 56.25
N LEU A 140 -13.37 8.09 57.36
CA LEU A 140 -12.05 7.78 57.88
C LEU A 140 -11.92 6.29 58.24
N ARG A 141 -12.90 5.71 58.95
CA ARG A 141 -12.89 4.27 59.27
C ARG A 141 -12.98 3.40 58.03
N GLN A 142 -13.76 3.79 57.04
CA GLN A 142 -13.91 3.01 55.82
C GLN A 142 -12.62 2.99 54.99
N LEU A 143 -11.95 4.14 54.87
CA LEU A 143 -10.61 4.24 54.27
C LEU A 143 -9.56 3.39 55.01
N GLN A 144 -9.66 3.28 56.34
CA GLN A 144 -8.76 2.47 57.16
C GLN A 144 -9.05 0.95 57.08
N ASN A 145 -10.32 0.57 56.90
CA ASN A 145 -10.76 -0.83 56.96
C ASN A 145 -10.48 -1.64 55.68
N LYS A 146 -10.10 -1.00 54.56
CA LYS A 146 -9.61 -1.62 53.31
C LYS A 146 -10.35 -2.92 52.94
N GLN A 147 -11.64 -2.81 52.69
CA GLN A 147 -12.54 -3.94 52.46
C GLN A 147 -12.51 -4.45 51.01
N PHE A 148 -12.09 -3.63 50.05
CA PHE A 148 -12.01 -3.98 48.64
C PHE A 148 -10.73 -4.77 48.36
N LYS A 149 -10.87 -6.06 48.04
CA LYS A 149 -9.76 -6.94 47.68
C LYS A 149 -9.80 -7.23 46.18
N ARG A 150 -8.83 -6.63 45.48
CA ARG A 150 -8.54 -6.90 44.06
C ARG A 150 -8.22 -8.38 43.83
N ILE A 151 -8.76 -8.98 42.76
CA ILE A 151 -8.52 -10.40 42.44
C ILE A 151 -7.15 -10.58 41.77
N ARG A 152 -6.62 -9.56 41.08
CA ARG A 152 -5.23 -9.52 40.57
C ARG A 152 -4.48 -8.32 41.15
N LYS A 153 -3.37 -8.59 41.84
CA LYS A 153 -2.43 -7.59 42.39
C LYS A 153 -1.20 -7.53 41.48
N SER A 154 -1.32 -6.88 40.32
CA SER A 154 -0.29 -6.92 39.27
C SER A 154 0.34 -5.55 38.92
N SER A 155 0.08 -4.51 39.71
CA SER A 155 0.77 -3.21 39.58
C SER A 155 1.40 -2.81 40.92
N SER A 156 2.59 -2.21 40.84
CA SER A 156 3.46 -1.77 41.94
C SER A 156 2.97 -0.53 42.71
N TYR A 157 1.77 -0.03 42.42
CA TYR A 157 1.19 1.14 43.10
C TYR A 157 0.02 0.79 44.01
N ASP A 158 0.08 1.31 45.24
CA ASP A 158 -0.96 1.20 46.26
C ASP A 158 -2.14 2.16 45.99
N TYR A 159 -3.04 1.80 45.07
CA TYR A 159 -4.31 2.53 44.86
C TYR A 159 -5.45 2.05 45.76
N GLU A 160 -5.15 1.34 46.86
CA GLU A 160 -6.16 0.85 47.81
C GLU A 160 -7.07 1.98 48.34
N ALA A 161 -6.56 3.21 48.49
CA ALA A 161 -7.34 4.35 48.94
C ALA A 161 -8.32 4.90 47.87
N LEU A 162 -8.01 4.72 46.57
CA LEU A 162 -8.86 5.18 45.48
C LEU A 162 -10.04 4.24 45.25
N ASP A 163 -9.79 2.92 45.23
CA ASP A 163 -10.84 1.92 45.08
C ASP A 163 -11.89 2.05 46.19
N GLU A 164 -11.44 2.31 47.43
CA GLU A 164 -12.32 2.58 48.56
C GLU A 164 -13.09 3.89 48.40
N ALA A 165 -12.40 4.99 48.07
CA ALA A 165 -13.06 6.28 47.85
C ALA A 165 -14.11 6.21 46.73
N MET A 166 -13.83 5.48 45.65
CA MET A 166 -14.76 5.23 44.55
C MET A 166 -15.92 4.33 45.00
N SER A 167 -15.65 3.24 45.72
CA SER A 167 -16.68 2.35 46.24
C SER A 167 -17.68 3.10 47.12
N ILE A 168 -17.18 3.91 48.06
CA ILE A 168 -17.98 4.77 48.93
C ILE A 168 -18.76 5.78 48.10
N SER A 169 -18.12 6.44 47.15
CA SER A 169 -18.78 7.47 46.32
C SER A 169 -19.92 6.90 45.50
N VAL A 170 -19.75 5.69 44.97
CA VAL A 170 -20.75 4.98 44.16
C VAL A 170 -21.89 4.41 45.02
N GLU A 171 -21.60 3.92 46.23
CA GLU A 171 -22.63 3.43 47.15
C GLU A 171 -23.54 4.57 47.65
N MET A 172 -23.00 5.79 47.72
CA MET A 172 -23.74 6.97 48.17
C MET A 172 -24.55 7.66 47.06
N LEU A 173 -24.57 7.12 45.84
CA LEU A 173 -25.46 7.59 44.77
C LEU A 173 -26.92 7.24 45.09
N ARG A 174 -27.85 8.04 44.58
CA ARG A 174 -29.28 7.72 44.65
C ARG A 174 -29.53 6.42 43.87
N GLU A 175 -30.36 5.53 44.41
CA GLU A 175 -30.64 4.22 43.78
C GLU A 175 -31.07 4.36 42.30
N ASN A 176 -31.84 5.40 41.95
CA ASN A 176 -32.27 5.64 40.57
C ASN A 176 -31.13 5.99 39.60
N ILE A 177 -30.04 6.58 40.08
CA ILE A 177 -28.91 7.08 39.26
C ILE A 177 -27.73 6.09 39.28
N LYS A 178 -27.71 5.20 40.28
CA LYS A 178 -26.70 4.18 40.46
C LYS A 178 -26.65 3.20 39.28
N ASP A 179 -27.81 2.82 38.76
CA ASP A 179 -27.91 1.96 37.56
C ASP A 179 -27.30 2.66 36.34
N TYR A 180 -27.57 3.96 36.14
CA TYR A 180 -26.94 4.74 35.06
C TYR A 180 -25.42 4.83 35.20
N TYR A 181 -24.92 4.93 36.43
CA TYR A 181 -23.47 4.90 36.65
C TYR A 181 -22.86 3.52 36.35
N THR A 182 -23.59 2.43 36.60
CA THR A 182 -23.14 1.09 36.20
C THR A 182 -23.09 0.93 34.69
N ASP A 183 -24.03 1.53 33.96
CA ASP A 183 -24.02 1.50 32.49
C ASP A 183 -22.76 2.16 31.90
N LEU A 184 -22.16 3.15 32.56
CA LEU A 184 -20.92 3.81 32.12
C LEU A 184 -19.68 2.90 32.16
N SER A 185 -19.77 1.68 32.70
CA SER A 185 -18.63 0.74 32.67
C SER A 185 -18.29 0.23 31.27
N ILE A 186 -19.13 0.48 30.27
CA ILE A 186 -18.85 0.13 28.85
C ILE A 186 -17.88 1.11 28.16
N LEU A 187 -17.57 2.23 28.80
CA LEU A 187 -16.66 3.24 28.27
C LEU A 187 -15.21 2.75 28.32
N GLN A 188 -14.52 2.87 27.20
CA GLN A 188 -13.09 2.58 27.13
C GLN A 188 -12.26 3.73 27.70
N LYS A 189 -11.01 3.42 28.08
CA LYS A 189 -10.03 4.43 28.50
C LYS A 189 -9.73 5.38 27.36
N ASP A 190 -9.49 6.66 27.69
CA ASP A 190 -9.17 7.74 26.75
C ASP A 190 -10.20 8.01 25.64
N VAL A 191 -11.42 7.46 25.74
CA VAL A 191 -12.49 7.70 24.79
C VAL A 191 -13.45 8.78 25.31
N LYS A 192 -13.55 9.88 24.57
CA LYS A 192 -14.53 10.94 24.79
C LYS A 192 -15.84 10.57 24.12
N VAL A 193 -16.91 10.44 24.90
CA VAL A 193 -18.23 10.03 24.40
C VAL A 193 -19.17 11.22 24.29
N PRO A 194 -19.80 11.45 23.12
CA PRO A 194 -20.77 12.51 22.96
C PRO A 194 -22.08 12.18 23.69
N THR A 195 -22.74 13.21 24.21
CA THR A 195 -24.00 13.10 24.97
C THR A 195 -25.07 12.27 24.24
N LYS A 196 -25.12 12.36 22.91
CA LYS A 196 -26.12 11.67 22.09
C LYS A 196 -26.06 10.14 22.19
N VAL A 197 -24.87 9.57 22.38
CA VAL A 197 -24.68 8.13 22.58
C VAL A 197 -25.34 7.65 23.87
N LEU A 198 -25.27 8.46 24.93
CA LEU A 198 -25.89 8.16 26.22
C LEU A 198 -27.41 8.38 26.19
N CYS A 199 -27.90 9.32 25.37
CA CYS A 199 -29.33 9.46 25.09
C CYS A 199 -29.93 8.18 24.51
N VAL A 200 -29.21 7.55 23.57
CA VAL A 200 -29.60 6.27 22.95
C VAL A 200 -29.56 5.14 23.98
N LEU A 201 -28.57 5.13 24.87
CA LEU A 201 -28.44 4.09 25.90
C LEU A 201 -29.57 4.13 26.95
N TRP A 202 -30.02 5.33 27.34
CA TRP A 202 -30.99 5.53 28.41
C TRP A 202 -32.42 5.80 27.95
N ASP A 203 -32.67 5.95 26.63
CA ASP A 203 -33.98 6.33 26.07
C ASP A 203 -34.49 7.69 26.61
N MET A 204 -33.62 8.70 26.65
CA MET A 204 -33.91 10.03 27.23
C MET A 204 -33.54 11.19 26.29
N GLU A 205 -34.12 12.37 26.55
CA GLU A 205 -33.76 13.61 25.84
C GLU A 205 -32.39 14.14 26.31
N THR A 206 -31.78 14.99 25.48
CA THR A 206 -30.40 15.49 25.69
C THR A 206 -30.24 16.22 27.00
N GLU A 207 -31.19 17.07 27.36
CA GLU A 207 -31.16 17.92 28.54
C GLU A 207 -31.22 17.09 29.83
N ASP A 208 -32.09 16.07 29.88
CA ASP A 208 -32.21 15.20 31.04
C ASP A 208 -30.92 14.38 31.27
N VAL A 209 -30.30 13.93 30.18
CA VAL A 209 -29.03 13.20 30.21
C VAL A 209 -27.90 14.12 30.70
N GLU A 210 -27.83 15.35 30.20
CA GLU A 210 -26.85 16.33 30.66
C GLU A 210 -27.01 16.65 32.15
N ASP A 211 -28.23 16.76 32.67
CA ASP A 211 -28.48 16.99 34.10
C ASP A 211 -27.98 15.82 34.96
N ILE A 212 -28.23 14.57 34.54
CA ILE A 212 -27.73 13.36 35.23
C ILE A 212 -26.19 13.32 35.20
N LEU A 213 -25.59 13.56 34.04
CA LEU A 213 -24.15 13.52 33.86
C LEU A 213 -23.46 14.66 34.64
N GLN A 214 -24.08 15.83 34.72
CA GLN A 214 -23.59 16.94 35.52
C GLN A 214 -23.60 16.60 37.02
N GLU A 215 -24.53 15.78 37.51
CA GLU A 215 -24.49 15.26 38.89
C GLU A 215 -23.24 14.39 39.13
N PHE A 216 -22.85 13.55 38.15
CA PHE A 216 -21.60 12.78 38.24
C PHE A 216 -20.36 13.66 38.17
N VAL A 217 -20.35 14.66 37.31
CA VAL A 217 -19.26 15.64 37.21
C VAL A 217 -19.09 16.40 38.53
N ASN A 218 -20.21 16.82 39.15
CA ASN A 218 -20.20 17.49 40.44
C ASN A 218 -19.61 16.62 41.55
N LYS A 219 -19.70 15.29 41.44
CA LYS A 219 -19.13 14.30 42.36
C LYS A 219 -17.71 13.86 41.98
N SER A 220 -17.13 14.44 40.92
CA SER A 220 -15.82 14.04 40.36
C SER A 220 -15.76 12.57 39.91
N LEU A 221 -16.93 11.96 39.64
CA LEU A 221 -17.03 10.59 39.13
C LEU A 221 -16.95 10.54 37.60
N LEU A 222 -17.10 11.68 36.92
CA LEU A 222 -17.07 11.82 35.47
C LEU A 222 -16.43 13.16 35.11
N PHE A 223 -15.75 13.24 33.98
CA PHE A 223 -15.20 14.50 33.45
C PHE A 223 -15.94 14.90 32.18
N CYS A 224 -16.07 16.21 31.97
CA CYS A 224 -16.73 16.79 30.81
C CYS A 224 -15.80 17.75 30.07
N ASP A 225 -15.80 17.68 28.75
CA ASP A 225 -15.15 18.60 27.83
C ASP A 225 -16.19 19.22 26.89
N ARG A 226 -15.91 20.44 26.40
CA ARG A 226 -16.83 21.18 25.52
C ARG A 226 -16.32 21.11 24.08
N ASN A 227 -16.97 20.31 23.25
CA ASN A 227 -16.67 20.22 21.82
C ASN A 227 -17.73 21.01 21.01
N GLY A 228 -17.51 22.32 20.86
CA GLY A 228 -18.47 23.17 20.16
C GLY A 228 -19.78 23.35 20.95
N LYS A 229 -20.91 22.86 20.42
CA LYS A 229 -22.24 22.99 21.06
C LYS A 229 -22.55 21.84 22.02
N SER A 230 -21.93 20.67 21.86
CA SER A 230 -22.22 19.49 22.65
C SER A 230 -21.13 19.17 23.67
N PHE A 231 -21.56 18.51 24.75
CA PHE A 231 -20.66 17.98 25.77
C PHE A 231 -20.18 16.59 25.40
N CYS A 232 -18.88 16.36 25.61
CA CYS A 232 -18.27 15.04 25.55
C CYS A 232 -17.81 14.65 26.95
N TYR A 233 -18.15 13.44 27.38
CA TYR A 233 -17.83 12.94 28.69
C TYR A 233 -16.78 11.84 28.60
N TYR A 234 -15.89 11.78 29.59
CA TYR A 234 -14.88 10.74 29.68
C TYR A 234 -14.59 10.42 31.15
N LEU A 235 -14.08 9.21 31.38
CA LEU A 235 -13.66 8.74 32.68
C LEU A 235 -12.13 8.76 32.74
N HIS A 236 -11.59 8.96 33.94
CA HIS A 236 -10.17 8.75 34.16
C HIS A 236 -9.89 7.24 34.17
N ASP A 237 -8.76 6.81 33.62
CA ASP A 237 -8.36 5.39 33.51
C ASP A 237 -8.57 4.56 34.77
N LEU A 238 -8.28 5.14 35.94
CA LEU A 238 -8.38 4.44 37.22
C LEU A 238 -9.85 4.17 37.58
N GLN A 239 -10.76 5.07 37.19
CA GLN A 239 -12.20 4.89 37.36
C GLN A 239 -12.74 3.81 36.42
N VAL A 240 -12.24 3.76 35.17
CA VAL A 240 -12.59 2.71 34.21
C VAL A 240 -12.12 1.34 34.71
N ASP A 241 -10.88 1.24 35.19
CA ASP A 241 -10.35 0.00 35.78
C ASP A 241 -11.18 -0.46 36.98
N PHE A 242 -11.53 0.47 37.86
CA PHE A 242 -12.39 0.20 39.02
C PHE A 242 -13.77 -0.34 38.59
N LEU A 243 -14.42 0.32 37.63
CA LEU A 243 -15.73 -0.07 37.13
C LEU A 243 -15.70 -1.42 36.43
N THR A 244 -14.68 -1.66 35.60
CA THR A 244 -14.49 -2.92 34.87
C THR A 244 -14.31 -4.09 35.83
N GLU A 245 -13.57 -3.88 36.93
CA GLU A 245 -13.37 -4.92 37.94
C GLU A 245 -14.62 -5.15 38.80
N LYS A 246 -15.32 -4.07 39.19
CA LYS A 246 -16.55 -4.14 39.98
C LYS A 246 -17.69 -4.84 39.23
N ASN A 247 -17.90 -4.49 37.95
CA ASN A 247 -19.06 -4.91 37.17
C ASN A 247 -18.75 -6.05 36.17
N ARG A 248 -17.65 -6.79 36.36
CA ARG A 248 -17.14 -7.77 35.39
C ARG A 248 -18.17 -8.78 34.88
N SER A 249 -19.08 -9.24 35.74
CA SER A 249 -20.13 -10.21 35.36
C SER A 249 -21.25 -9.59 34.51
N GLN A 250 -21.44 -8.27 34.59
CA GLN A 250 -22.52 -7.54 33.92
C GLN A 250 -22.06 -6.91 32.59
N LEU A 251 -20.76 -6.80 32.33
CA LEU A 251 -20.22 -6.16 31.11
C LEU A 251 -20.84 -6.72 29.82
N GLN A 252 -20.97 -8.04 29.73
CA GLN A 252 -21.55 -8.66 28.53
C GLN A 252 -23.01 -8.23 28.32
N ASP A 253 -23.80 -8.11 29.39
CA ASP A 253 -25.21 -7.71 29.32
C ASP A 253 -25.35 -6.21 29.01
N LEU A 254 -24.46 -5.38 29.54
CA LEU A 254 -24.41 -3.94 29.23
C LEU A 254 -24.06 -3.69 27.76
N HIS A 255 -23.09 -4.44 27.21
CA HIS A 255 -22.78 -4.35 25.78
C HIS A 255 -23.95 -4.83 24.90
N LYS A 256 -24.66 -5.90 25.28
CA LYS A 256 -25.90 -6.32 24.60
C LYS A 256 -26.98 -5.24 24.64
N LYS A 257 -27.16 -4.59 25.80
CA LYS A 257 -28.11 -3.48 25.99
C LYS A 257 -27.80 -2.33 25.01
N MET A 258 -26.52 -1.96 24.90
CA MET A 258 -26.05 -0.90 24.00
C MET A 258 -26.36 -1.21 22.52
N VAL A 259 -26.04 -2.43 22.07
CA VAL A 259 -26.31 -2.87 20.69
C VAL A 259 -27.81 -2.94 20.40
N THR A 260 -28.61 -3.43 21.34
CA THR A 260 -30.06 -3.53 21.19
C THR A 260 -30.71 -2.15 21.06
N GLN A 261 -30.25 -1.18 21.87
CA GLN A 261 -30.74 0.19 21.75
C GLN A 261 -30.29 0.84 20.45
N PHE A 262 -29.04 0.62 20.03
CA PHE A 262 -28.56 1.10 18.74
C PHE A 262 -29.46 0.63 17.58
N GLN A 263 -29.78 -0.66 17.52
CA GLN A 263 -30.65 -1.23 16.47
C GLN A 263 -32.09 -0.70 16.50
N ARG A 264 -32.55 -0.20 17.65
CA ARG A 264 -33.88 0.37 17.81
C ARG A 264 -33.99 1.78 17.22
N TYR A 265 -32.95 2.59 17.35
CA TYR A 265 -32.92 3.97 16.84
C TYR A 265 -32.34 4.09 15.44
N TYR A 266 -31.37 3.24 15.12
CA TYR A 266 -30.58 3.35 13.89
C TYR A 266 -30.62 2.06 13.08
N GLN A 267 -30.54 2.24 11.77
CA GLN A 267 -30.14 1.16 10.88
C GLN A 267 -28.61 1.23 10.69
N PRO A 268 -27.90 0.09 10.69
CA PRO A 268 -26.44 0.07 10.61
C PRO A 268 -25.85 0.83 9.41
N HIS A 269 -26.61 0.96 8.33
CA HIS A 269 -26.18 1.56 7.06
C HIS A 269 -26.69 3.00 6.84
N ALA A 270 -27.41 3.59 7.80
CA ALA A 270 -28.11 4.88 7.64
C ALA A 270 -27.67 5.96 8.64
N LEU A 271 -26.42 5.93 9.10
CA LEU A 271 -25.85 7.00 9.91
C LEU A 271 -25.42 8.16 8.99
N SER A 272 -25.94 9.36 9.24
CA SER A 272 -25.51 10.55 8.52
C SER A 272 -24.20 11.09 9.13
N PRO A 273 -23.16 11.43 8.33
CA PRO A 273 -21.89 11.95 8.85
C PRO A 273 -22.02 13.24 9.68
N ASP A 274 -23.10 14.00 9.47
CA ASP A 274 -23.38 15.26 10.18
C ASP A 274 -23.82 15.06 11.64
N GLN A 275 -24.11 13.82 12.04
CA GLN A 275 -24.50 13.49 13.42
C GLN A 275 -23.29 13.40 14.35
N GLU A 276 -23.42 14.00 15.53
CA GLU A 276 -22.35 14.09 16.53
C GLU A 276 -21.90 12.71 17.08
N ASP A 277 -22.78 11.71 17.05
CA ASP A 277 -22.50 10.33 17.45
C ASP A 277 -21.98 9.43 16.33
N GLY A 278 -22.00 9.89 15.06
CA GLY A 278 -21.60 9.10 13.90
C GLY A 278 -20.19 8.50 14.05
N MET A 279 -19.21 9.33 14.43
CA MET A 279 -17.83 8.88 14.63
C MET A 279 -17.70 7.80 15.72
N TYR A 280 -18.45 7.94 16.81
CA TYR A 280 -18.43 6.96 17.90
C TYR A 280 -18.95 5.60 17.41
N TRP A 281 -20.07 5.59 16.70
CA TRP A 281 -20.65 4.35 16.20
C TRP A 281 -19.77 3.67 15.14
N TYR A 282 -19.18 4.42 14.20
CA TYR A 282 -18.26 3.84 13.21
C TYR A 282 -17.01 3.23 13.85
N SER A 283 -16.50 3.81 14.93
CA SER A 283 -15.31 3.31 15.63
C SER A 283 -15.61 2.18 16.63
N PHE A 284 -16.73 2.22 17.36
CA PHE A 284 -16.92 1.35 18.53
C PHE A 284 -18.13 0.39 18.45
N LEU A 285 -18.93 0.44 17.38
CA LEU A 285 -20.08 -0.48 17.24
C LEU A 285 -19.62 -1.95 17.16
N ALA A 286 -18.58 -2.23 16.36
CA ALA A 286 -18.00 -3.57 16.25
C ALA A 286 -17.44 -4.04 17.60
N TYR A 287 -16.80 -3.15 18.35
CA TYR A 287 -16.32 -3.42 19.71
C TYR A 287 -17.43 -3.83 20.67
N HIS A 288 -18.56 -3.10 20.69
CA HIS A 288 -19.69 -3.44 21.54
C HIS A 288 -20.34 -4.78 21.16
N MET A 289 -20.42 -5.12 19.86
CA MET A 289 -20.91 -6.43 19.42
C MET A 289 -19.96 -7.58 19.77
N ALA A 290 -18.65 -7.36 19.63
CA ALA A 290 -17.62 -8.35 19.97
C ALA A 290 -17.57 -8.61 21.49
N SER A 291 -17.55 -7.57 22.31
CA SER A 291 -17.56 -7.66 23.78
C SER A 291 -18.86 -8.26 24.34
N ALA A 292 -19.98 -8.10 23.65
CA ALA A 292 -21.24 -8.79 23.95
C ALA A 292 -21.25 -10.28 23.56
N ASN A 293 -20.25 -10.73 22.79
CA ASN A 293 -20.17 -12.05 22.15
C ASN A 293 -21.39 -12.35 21.25
N MET A 294 -21.81 -11.37 20.45
CA MET A 294 -22.97 -11.47 19.55
C MET A 294 -22.55 -11.77 18.11
N HIS A 295 -22.12 -13.02 17.85
CA HIS A 295 -21.58 -13.44 16.55
C HIS A 295 -22.50 -13.14 15.36
N LYS A 296 -23.82 -13.38 15.46
CA LYS A 296 -24.73 -13.23 14.31
C LYS A 296 -24.85 -11.78 13.82
N GLU A 297 -24.92 -10.86 14.78
CA GLU A 297 -25.07 -9.43 14.49
C GLU A 297 -23.75 -8.83 14.03
N LEU A 298 -22.64 -9.29 14.62
CA LEU A 298 -21.30 -8.91 14.18
C LEU A 298 -21.03 -9.36 12.74
N CYS A 299 -21.34 -10.62 12.39
CA CYS A 299 -21.21 -11.10 11.02
C CYS A 299 -22.10 -10.33 10.05
N ALA A 300 -23.37 -10.05 10.42
CA ALA A 300 -24.27 -9.28 9.58
C ALA A 300 -23.78 -7.84 9.32
N LEU A 301 -23.13 -7.22 10.31
CA LEU A 301 -22.54 -5.90 10.18
C LEU A 301 -21.26 -5.91 9.34
N MET A 302 -20.29 -6.75 9.72
CA MET A 302 -18.95 -6.76 9.12
C MET A 302 -18.96 -7.32 7.69
N PHE A 303 -19.81 -8.31 7.40
CA PHE A 303 -19.93 -8.88 6.06
C PHE A 303 -20.92 -8.12 5.16
N SER A 304 -21.29 -6.88 5.50
CA SER A 304 -22.10 -6.02 4.64
C SER A 304 -21.23 -5.04 3.85
N LEU A 305 -21.33 -5.07 2.52
CA LEU A 305 -20.63 -4.11 1.64
C LEU A 305 -21.04 -2.65 1.89
N ASP A 306 -22.27 -2.40 2.33
CA ASP A 306 -22.76 -1.05 2.61
C ASP A 306 -22.10 -0.48 3.86
N TRP A 307 -21.84 -1.32 4.88
CA TRP A 307 -21.07 -0.94 6.05
C TRP A 307 -19.62 -0.61 5.70
N ILE A 308 -18.98 -1.47 4.90
CA ILE A 308 -17.61 -1.24 4.44
C ILE A 308 -17.53 0.07 3.67
N LYS A 309 -18.48 0.33 2.76
CA LYS A 309 -18.57 1.59 2.02
C LYS A 309 -18.66 2.78 2.97
N ALA A 310 -19.66 2.81 3.85
CA ALA A 310 -19.91 3.96 4.71
C ALA A 310 -18.74 4.23 5.68
N LYS A 311 -18.15 3.17 6.24
CA LYS A 311 -17.02 3.29 7.17
C LYS A 311 -15.73 3.70 6.47
N THR A 312 -15.45 3.15 5.30
CA THR A 312 -14.23 3.49 4.54
C THR A 312 -14.28 4.90 3.97
N GLU A 313 -15.45 5.41 3.59
CA GLU A 313 -15.63 6.81 3.17
C GLU A 313 -15.28 7.80 4.30
N LEU A 314 -15.57 7.46 5.55
CA LEU A 314 -15.40 8.35 6.71
C LEU A 314 -14.03 8.20 7.40
N VAL A 315 -13.66 6.97 7.76
CA VAL A 315 -12.48 6.66 8.60
C VAL A 315 -11.32 6.12 7.76
N GLY A 316 -11.61 5.56 6.58
CA GLY A 316 -10.67 4.78 5.80
C GLY A 316 -10.63 3.29 6.20
N PRO A 317 -9.92 2.45 5.43
CA PRO A 317 -9.93 1.00 5.60
C PRO A 317 -9.05 0.48 6.73
N ALA A 318 -8.05 1.25 7.19
CA ALA A 318 -7.07 0.79 8.18
C ALA A 318 -7.71 0.30 9.48
N HIS A 319 -8.65 1.08 10.03
CA HIS A 319 -9.36 0.70 11.25
C HIS A 319 -10.20 -0.56 11.06
N LEU A 320 -10.86 -0.71 9.92
CA LEU A 320 -11.67 -1.89 9.62
C LEU A 320 -10.80 -3.15 9.46
N ILE A 321 -9.65 -3.04 8.79
CA ILE A 321 -8.67 -4.12 8.68
C ILE A 321 -8.23 -4.61 10.06
N HIS A 322 -7.95 -3.68 10.97
CA HIS A 322 -7.61 -3.99 12.35
C HIS A 322 -8.74 -4.76 13.06
N GLU A 323 -9.99 -4.32 12.93
CA GLU A 323 -11.15 -5.01 13.52
C GLU A 323 -11.32 -6.45 13.00
N PHE A 324 -11.12 -6.69 11.70
CA PHE A 324 -11.17 -8.04 11.13
C PHE A 324 -10.08 -8.96 11.72
N VAL A 325 -8.90 -8.42 12.02
CA VAL A 325 -7.81 -9.18 12.63
C VAL A 325 -8.09 -9.43 14.11
N GLU A 326 -8.48 -8.40 14.87
CA GLU A 326 -8.77 -8.55 16.30
C GLU A 326 -9.95 -9.48 16.57
N TYR A 327 -11.06 -9.32 15.84
CA TYR A 327 -12.28 -10.10 16.06
C TYR A 327 -12.32 -11.42 15.29
N SER A 328 -11.23 -11.79 14.60
CA SER A 328 -11.10 -13.07 13.88
C SER A 328 -11.50 -14.27 14.73
N HIS A 329 -10.98 -14.37 15.96
CA HIS A 329 -11.28 -15.45 16.90
C HIS A 329 -12.78 -15.58 17.26
N ILE A 330 -13.57 -14.51 17.15
CA ILE A 330 -15.02 -14.52 17.40
C ILE A 330 -15.79 -14.90 16.12
N LEU A 331 -15.24 -14.54 14.94
CA LEU A 331 -15.83 -14.80 13.62
C LEU A 331 -15.51 -16.22 13.10
N ASP A 332 -14.43 -16.83 13.57
CA ASP A 332 -13.82 -18.05 13.01
C ASP A 332 -14.53 -19.37 13.37
N GLU A 333 -15.52 -19.41 14.25
CA GLU A 333 -16.14 -20.70 14.64
C GLU A 333 -16.88 -21.41 13.49
N LYS A 334 -17.37 -20.67 12.47
CA LYS A 334 -18.06 -21.23 11.29
C LYS A 334 -17.82 -20.51 9.96
N ASP A 335 -17.38 -19.25 9.98
CA ASP A 335 -17.34 -18.37 8.80
C ASP A 335 -15.92 -17.93 8.38
N CYS A 336 -14.87 -18.68 8.74
CA CYS A 336 -13.45 -18.35 8.44
C CYS A 336 -13.23 -17.93 6.98
N ALA A 337 -13.81 -18.67 6.04
CA ALA A 337 -13.63 -18.40 4.61
C ALA A 337 -14.26 -17.06 4.19
N VAL A 338 -15.36 -16.65 4.80
CA VAL A 338 -15.99 -15.35 4.53
C VAL A 338 -15.14 -14.23 5.11
N CYS A 339 -14.63 -14.40 6.33
CA CYS A 339 -13.70 -13.45 6.95
C CYS A 339 -12.45 -13.24 6.10
N GLU A 340 -11.82 -14.33 5.64
CA GLU A 340 -10.65 -14.32 4.77
C GLU A 340 -10.95 -13.57 3.46
N ASN A 341 -12.09 -13.85 2.81
CA ASN A 341 -12.51 -13.15 1.59
C ASN A 341 -12.60 -11.62 1.77
N PHE A 342 -13.19 -11.15 2.87
CA PHE A 342 -13.29 -9.71 3.16
C PHE A 342 -11.95 -9.09 3.54
N GLN A 343 -11.10 -9.81 4.27
CA GLN A 343 -9.74 -9.37 4.59
C GLN A 343 -8.87 -9.23 3.34
N GLU A 344 -8.94 -10.20 2.42
CA GLU A 344 -8.26 -10.14 1.12
C GLU A 344 -8.79 -8.94 0.33
N PHE A 345 -10.12 -8.79 0.21
CA PHE A 345 -10.75 -7.67 -0.48
C PHE A 345 -10.31 -6.30 0.06
N LEU A 346 -10.28 -6.11 1.38
CA LEU A 346 -9.83 -4.87 2.02
C LEU A 346 -8.34 -4.63 1.85
N SER A 347 -7.52 -5.69 1.81
CA SER A 347 -6.09 -5.55 1.52
C SER A 347 -5.88 -5.08 0.08
N LEU A 348 -6.46 -5.79 -0.90
CA LEU A 348 -6.38 -5.51 -2.34
C LEU A 348 -6.78 -4.07 -2.64
N ASN A 349 -7.90 -3.64 -2.07
CA ASN A 349 -8.50 -2.35 -2.37
C ASN A 349 -8.19 -1.26 -1.33
N GLY A 350 -7.39 -1.53 -0.30
CA GLY A 350 -7.12 -0.59 0.79
C GLY A 350 -6.53 0.74 0.33
N HIS A 351 -5.75 0.75 -0.75
CA HIS A 351 -5.18 1.95 -1.35
C HIS A 351 -6.21 2.79 -2.15
N LEU A 352 -7.34 2.19 -2.54
CA LEU A 352 -8.45 2.83 -3.24
C LEU A 352 -9.53 3.32 -2.26
N LEU A 353 -9.80 2.52 -1.23
CA LEU A 353 -10.83 2.79 -0.22
C LEU A 353 -10.42 3.98 0.66
N GLY A 354 -11.34 4.91 0.89
CA GLY A 354 -11.13 6.12 1.69
C GLY A 354 -10.45 7.28 0.96
N ARG A 355 -10.02 7.11 -0.30
CA ARG A 355 -9.52 8.22 -1.12
C ARG A 355 -10.66 8.78 -1.98
N GLN A 356 -10.85 10.10 -1.96
CA GLN A 356 -11.77 10.76 -2.88
C GLN A 356 -11.10 11.00 -4.25
N PRO A 357 -11.78 10.77 -5.38
CA PRO A 357 -13.18 10.32 -5.52
C PRO A 357 -13.37 8.86 -5.12
N PHE A 358 -14.44 8.59 -4.36
CA PHE A 358 -14.68 7.26 -3.80
C PHE A 358 -15.05 6.24 -4.90
N PRO A 359 -14.37 5.08 -4.96
CA PRO A 359 -14.65 4.06 -5.97
C PRO A 359 -15.99 3.37 -5.70
N ASN A 360 -16.64 2.86 -6.76
CA ASN A 360 -17.84 2.06 -6.58
C ASN A 360 -17.48 0.68 -5.99
N ILE A 361 -17.85 0.44 -4.74
CA ILE A 361 -17.56 -0.80 -4.00
C ILE A 361 -18.07 -2.06 -4.71
N VAL A 362 -19.24 -1.95 -5.37
CA VAL A 362 -19.86 -3.05 -6.11
C VAL A 362 -18.98 -3.46 -7.28
N GLN A 363 -18.40 -2.49 -7.99
CA GLN A 363 -17.50 -2.77 -9.11
C GLN A 363 -16.20 -3.42 -8.65
N LEU A 364 -15.66 -3.02 -7.49
CA LEU A 364 -14.49 -3.67 -6.88
C LEU A 364 -14.82 -5.11 -6.47
N GLY A 365 -15.99 -5.34 -5.84
CA GLY A 365 -16.43 -6.67 -5.46
C GLY A 365 -16.65 -7.62 -6.65
N LEU A 366 -17.02 -7.10 -7.83
CA LEU A 366 -17.15 -7.90 -9.05
C LEU A 366 -15.79 -8.44 -9.57
N CYS A 367 -14.68 -7.82 -9.19
CA CYS A 367 -13.33 -8.27 -9.54
C CYS A 367 -12.87 -9.47 -8.70
N GLU A 368 -13.52 -9.76 -7.57
CA GLU A 368 -13.17 -10.86 -6.69
C GLU A 368 -13.54 -12.25 -7.28
N PRO A 369 -12.91 -13.34 -6.78
CA PRO A 369 -13.23 -14.70 -7.21
C PRO A 369 -14.72 -15.04 -7.03
N GLU A 370 -15.29 -15.86 -7.93
CA GLU A 370 -16.73 -16.24 -7.86
C GLU A 370 -17.08 -17.03 -6.59
N THR A 371 -16.10 -17.68 -5.97
CA THR A 371 -16.26 -18.39 -4.70
C THR A 371 -16.33 -17.47 -3.49
N SER A 372 -15.95 -16.19 -3.65
CA SER A 372 -15.94 -15.20 -2.58
C SER A 372 -17.35 -14.69 -2.29
N GLU A 373 -17.67 -14.56 -1.00
CA GLU A 373 -18.94 -13.96 -0.56
C GLU A 373 -19.07 -12.50 -1.01
N VAL A 374 -17.95 -11.77 -1.05
CA VAL A 374 -17.86 -10.38 -1.53
C VAL A 374 -18.39 -10.28 -2.96
N TYR A 375 -17.97 -11.21 -3.83
CA TYR A 375 -18.44 -11.25 -5.22
C TYR A 375 -19.93 -11.57 -5.31
N GLN A 376 -20.43 -12.52 -4.51
CA GLN A 376 -21.83 -12.91 -4.54
C GLN A 376 -22.75 -11.77 -4.13
N GLN A 377 -22.39 -11.06 -3.05
CA GLN A 377 -23.11 -9.86 -2.60
C GLN A 377 -23.05 -8.73 -3.62
N ALA A 378 -21.85 -8.42 -4.14
CA ALA A 378 -21.67 -7.39 -5.15
C ALA A 378 -22.45 -7.72 -6.43
N LYS A 379 -22.46 -8.98 -6.88
CA LYS A 379 -23.23 -9.42 -8.04
C LYS A 379 -24.73 -9.25 -7.83
N LEU A 380 -25.23 -9.53 -6.63
CA LEU A 380 -26.64 -9.36 -6.29
C LEU A 380 -27.04 -7.88 -6.27
N GLN A 381 -26.23 -7.01 -5.64
CA GLN A 381 -26.44 -5.56 -5.66
C GLN A 381 -26.36 -5.00 -7.08
N ALA A 382 -25.37 -5.44 -7.87
CA ALA A 382 -25.21 -5.01 -9.26
C ALA A 382 -26.45 -5.32 -10.09
N LYS A 383 -26.99 -6.55 -10.01
CA LYS A 383 -28.21 -6.92 -10.75
C LYS A 383 -29.41 -6.03 -10.41
N GLN A 384 -29.60 -5.68 -9.13
CA GLN A 384 -30.67 -4.78 -8.70
C GLN A 384 -30.49 -3.35 -9.24
N GLU A 385 -29.25 -2.91 -9.42
CA GLU A 385 -28.93 -1.56 -9.88
C GLU A 385 -28.81 -1.44 -11.41
N VAL A 386 -28.54 -2.52 -12.14
CA VAL A 386 -28.56 -2.54 -13.61
C VAL A 386 -29.96 -2.21 -14.12
N ASP A 387 -31.01 -2.71 -13.46
CA ASP A 387 -32.40 -2.34 -13.75
C ASP A 387 -32.65 -0.81 -13.61
N ASN A 388 -31.83 -0.13 -12.81
CA ASN A 388 -31.88 1.33 -12.60
C ASN A 388 -30.99 2.11 -13.61
N GLY A 389 -30.39 1.44 -14.59
CA GLY A 389 -29.59 2.07 -15.66
C GLY A 389 -28.11 2.31 -15.31
N LYS A 390 -27.59 1.72 -14.23
CA LYS A 390 -26.15 1.73 -13.94
C LYS A 390 -25.41 0.68 -14.77
N LEU A 391 -24.16 0.99 -15.13
CA LEU A 391 -23.31 0.12 -15.94
C LEU A 391 -22.27 -0.57 -15.07
N TYR A 392 -22.33 -1.90 -15.00
CA TYR A 392 -21.35 -2.74 -14.31
C TYR A 392 -20.58 -3.61 -15.30
N LEU A 393 -19.32 -3.87 -14.99
CA LEU A 393 -18.44 -4.69 -15.80
C LEU A 393 -18.08 -5.97 -15.06
N GLU A 394 -18.23 -7.09 -15.74
CA GLU A 394 -17.81 -8.41 -15.28
C GLU A 394 -16.47 -8.78 -15.89
N TRP A 395 -15.54 -9.17 -15.03
CA TRP A 395 -14.23 -9.67 -15.45
C TRP A 395 -14.30 -11.19 -15.70
N THR A 396 -14.24 -11.61 -16.97
CA THR A 396 -14.52 -13.00 -17.37
C THR A 396 -13.33 -13.93 -17.15
N ASN A 397 -12.11 -13.48 -17.44
CA ASN A 397 -10.90 -14.31 -17.35
C ASN A 397 -10.28 -14.36 -15.94
N LYS A 398 -10.93 -13.82 -14.91
CA LYS A 398 -10.42 -13.80 -13.53
C LYS A 398 -10.05 -15.17 -12.95
N LYS A 399 -10.75 -16.24 -13.36
CA LYS A 399 -10.44 -17.64 -12.94
C LYS A 399 -9.07 -18.11 -13.40
N THR A 400 -8.57 -17.59 -14.52
CA THR A 400 -7.25 -17.96 -15.06
C THR A 400 -6.13 -17.37 -14.20
N ILE A 401 -6.37 -16.22 -13.55
CA ILE A 401 -5.45 -15.52 -12.66
C ILE A 401 -5.63 -16.07 -11.24
N LYS A 402 -5.60 -17.40 -11.12
CA LYS A 402 -5.66 -18.06 -9.83
C LYS A 402 -4.37 -17.77 -9.07
N ASN A 403 -4.48 -17.21 -7.86
CA ASN A 403 -3.35 -16.87 -7.00
C ASN A 403 -2.24 -17.92 -7.07
N LEU A 404 -1.06 -17.49 -7.51
CA LEU A 404 0.11 -18.37 -7.64
C LEU A 404 0.58 -18.85 -6.27
N SER A 405 0.30 -18.07 -5.22
CA SER A 405 0.56 -18.41 -3.83
C SER A 405 -0.19 -19.70 -3.45
N ARG A 406 0.52 -20.55 -2.72
CA ARG A 406 -0.01 -21.77 -2.10
C ARG A 406 -0.81 -21.44 -0.84
N LEU A 407 -0.32 -20.47 -0.08
CA LEU A 407 -0.89 -20.04 1.19
C LEU A 407 -0.68 -18.53 1.34
N VAL A 408 -1.70 -17.84 1.82
CA VAL A 408 -1.62 -16.44 2.25
C VAL A 408 -2.00 -16.43 3.72
N VAL A 409 -1.14 -15.86 4.57
CA VAL A 409 -1.39 -15.77 6.02
C VAL A 409 -1.29 -14.32 6.42
N ARG A 410 -2.26 -13.84 7.19
CA ARG A 410 -2.23 -12.51 7.81
C ARG A 410 -2.21 -12.65 9.33
N PRO A 411 -1.05 -12.95 9.94
CA PRO A 411 -0.97 -13.10 11.38
C PRO A 411 -0.78 -11.76 12.09
N HIS A 412 -0.26 -10.75 11.38
CA HIS A 412 0.12 -9.45 11.93
C HIS A 412 -0.95 -8.38 11.70
N THR A 413 -1.02 -7.43 12.63
CA THR A 413 -1.88 -6.23 12.54
C THR A 413 -1.20 -5.08 11.78
N ASP A 414 0.11 -5.18 11.58
CA ASP A 414 0.97 -4.19 10.92
C ASP A 414 1.98 -4.85 9.96
N ALA A 415 2.82 -4.04 9.30
CA ALA A 415 3.77 -4.45 8.28
C ALA A 415 4.69 -5.61 8.72
N VAL A 416 4.94 -6.57 7.83
CA VAL A 416 5.82 -7.72 8.10
C VAL A 416 7.20 -7.51 7.51
N TYR A 417 8.19 -7.21 8.37
CA TYR A 417 9.55 -6.92 7.96
C TYR A 417 10.36 -8.15 7.61
N HIS A 418 10.25 -9.23 8.40
CA HIS A 418 10.99 -10.45 8.14
C HIS A 418 10.16 -11.69 8.46
N ALA A 419 10.27 -12.69 7.60
CA ALA A 419 9.74 -14.02 7.85
C ALA A 419 10.77 -15.08 7.45
N CYS A 420 10.79 -16.20 8.15
CA CYS A 420 11.70 -17.31 7.86
C CYS A 420 11.02 -18.66 8.10
N PHE A 421 11.42 -19.66 7.33
CA PHE A 421 11.07 -21.05 7.59
C PHE A 421 11.90 -21.61 8.75
N SER A 422 11.35 -22.59 9.45
CA SER A 422 12.13 -23.51 10.27
C SER A 422 12.98 -24.42 9.38
N GLU A 423 14.06 -24.97 9.93
CA GLU A 423 15.01 -25.81 9.19
C GLU A 423 14.34 -27.11 8.71
N ASN A 424 13.35 -27.61 9.44
CA ASN A 424 12.49 -28.71 9.01
C ASN A 424 11.40 -28.33 7.98
N GLY A 425 11.23 -27.04 7.67
CA GLY A 425 10.22 -26.51 6.72
C GLY A 425 8.76 -26.58 7.19
N GLN A 426 8.48 -27.01 8.43
CA GLN A 426 7.11 -27.20 8.93
C GLN A 426 6.49 -25.95 9.55
N ARG A 427 7.31 -25.04 10.06
CA ARG A 427 6.87 -23.81 10.75
C ARG A 427 7.43 -22.58 10.04
N ILE A 428 6.71 -21.48 10.17
CA ILE A 428 7.16 -20.15 9.75
C ILE A 428 7.14 -19.27 11.00
N ALA A 429 8.22 -18.54 11.21
CA ALA A 429 8.28 -17.45 12.19
C ALA A 429 8.27 -16.14 11.43
N SER A 430 7.50 -15.18 11.92
CA SER A 430 7.39 -13.86 11.34
C SER A 430 7.40 -12.78 12.41
N CYS A 431 7.96 -11.64 12.02
CA CYS A 431 8.08 -10.47 12.86
C CYS A 431 7.86 -9.20 12.05
N GLY A 432 7.38 -8.16 12.71
CA GLY A 432 6.99 -6.93 12.03
C GLY A 432 6.88 -5.73 12.95
N ALA A 433 6.21 -4.69 12.42
CA ALA A 433 5.98 -3.43 13.10
C ALA A 433 4.99 -3.56 14.28
N ASP A 434 4.19 -4.62 14.31
CA ASP A 434 3.26 -4.91 15.41
C ASP A 434 3.94 -5.36 16.72
N LYS A 435 5.28 -5.44 16.71
CA LYS A 435 6.13 -5.77 17.87
C LYS A 435 6.00 -7.21 18.36
N THR A 436 5.25 -8.04 17.62
CA THR A 436 5.01 -9.44 17.96
C THR A 436 5.89 -10.37 17.14
N LEU A 437 6.20 -11.52 17.75
CA LEU A 437 6.71 -12.69 17.08
C LEU A 437 5.54 -13.66 16.94
N GLN A 438 5.20 -13.98 15.69
CA GLN A 438 4.16 -14.95 15.36
C GLN A 438 4.83 -16.20 14.81
N VAL A 439 4.38 -17.38 15.26
CA VAL A 439 4.81 -18.67 14.74
C VAL A 439 3.59 -19.45 14.30
N PHE A 440 3.59 -19.95 13.06
CA PHE A 440 2.47 -20.68 12.49
C PHE A 440 2.94 -21.85 11.63
N LYS A 441 2.03 -22.78 11.33
CA LYS A 441 2.33 -23.95 10.49
C LYS A 441 2.42 -23.55 9.01
N ALA A 442 3.48 -23.98 8.32
CA ALA A 442 3.75 -23.64 6.92
C ALA A 442 2.75 -24.27 5.91
N GLU A 443 2.01 -25.30 6.33
CA GLU A 443 1.02 -25.99 5.49
C GLU A 443 -0.35 -25.36 5.52
N THR A 444 -0.84 -25.04 6.70
CA THR A 444 -2.23 -24.66 6.96
C THR A 444 -2.37 -23.19 7.33
N GLY A 445 -1.30 -22.51 7.72
CA GLY A 445 -1.36 -21.15 8.26
C GLY A 445 -1.88 -21.08 9.69
N GLU A 446 -2.10 -22.22 10.35
CA GLU A 446 -2.59 -22.28 11.74
C GLU A 446 -1.58 -21.63 12.69
N LYS A 447 -2.06 -20.64 13.45
CA LYS A 447 -1.27 -19.94 14.47
C LYS A 447 -0.90 -20.91 15.60
N LEU A 448 0.39 -21.00 15.92
CA LEU A 448 0.93 -21.84 17.00
C LEU A 448 1.29 -21.00 18.23
N LEU A 449 2.00 -19.88 18.01
CA LEU A 449 2.45 -18.99 19.08
C LEU A 449 2.26 -17.53 18.68
N GLU A 450 1.83 -16.73 19.65
CA GLU A 450 1.78 -15.27 19.59
C GLU A 450 2.54 -14.73 20.80
N ILE A 451 3.67 -14.07 20.55
CA ILE A 451 4.58 -13.60 21.60
C ILE A 451 4.78 -12.10 21.41
N LYS A 452 4.50 -11.31 22.45
CA LYS A 452 4.92 -9.89 22.49
C LYS A 452 6.43 -9.84 22.71
N ALA A 453 7.17 -9.76 21.61
CA ALA A 453 8.61 -9.96 21.63
C ALA A 453 9.35 -8.72 22.16
N HIS A 454 9.01 -7.55 21.63
CA HIS A 454 9.72 -6.29 21.94
C HIS A 454 8.75 -5.14 22.24
N GLU A 455 9.29 -4.04 22.76
CA GLU A 455 8.54 -2.81 23.04
C GLU A 455 8.45 -1.90 21.79
N ASP A 456 9.36 -2.11 20.85
CA ASP A 456 9.44 -1.47 19.54
C ASP A 456 9.44 -2.52 18.41
N GLU A 457 9.44 -2.04 17.17
CA GLU A 457 9.35 -2.84 15.94
C GLU A 457 10.46 -3.90 15.85
N VAL A 458 10.11 -5.10 15.37
CA VAL A 458 11.05 -6.22 15.23
C VAL A 458 11.52 -6.30 13.78
N LEU A 459 12.81 -6.08 13.56
CA LEU A 459 13.39 -5.94 12.22
C LEU A 459 13.73 -7.30 11.58
N CYS A 460 14.16 -8.26 12.39
CA CYS A 460 14.59 -9.58 11.91
C CYS A 460 14.29 -10.68 12.93
N CYS A 461 13.99 -11.87 12.43
CA CYS A 461 13.85 -13.09 13.20
C CYS A 461 14.55 -14.27 12.50
N ALA A 462 15.08 -15.21 13.28
CA ALA A 462 15.72 -16.43 12.75
C ALA A 462 15.52 -17.63 13.68
N PHE A 463 15.36 -18.82 13.09
CA PHE A 463 15.39 -20.10 13.80
C PHE A 463 16.83 -20.59 14.04
N SER A 464 17.05 -21.28 15.15
CA SER A 464 18.25 -22.08 15.37
C SER A 464 18.28 -23.33 14.47
N ALA A 465 19.46 -23.89 14.18
CA ALA A 465 19.61 -25.16 13.44
C ALA A 465 18.73 -26.33 13.96
N ASP A 466 18.48 -26.39 15.28
CA ASP A 466 17.64 -27.43 15.88
C ASP A 466 16.14 -27.07 15.94
N ASP A 467 15.74 -25.92 15.40
CA ASP A 467 14.40 -25.32 15.50
C ASP A 467 13.89 -25.05 16.93
N ARG A 468 14.72 -25.28 17.97
CA ARG A 468 14.33 -25.12 19.39
C ARG A 468 14.26 -23.67 19.85
N PHE A 469 15.07 -22.81 19.26
CA PHE A 469 15.15 -21.40 19.64
C PHE A 469 14.84 -20.48 18.47
N ILE A 470 14.26 -19.33 18.78
CA ILE A 470 14.05 -18.22 17.85
C ILE A 470 14.73 -16.99 18.42
N ALA A 471 15.56 -16.32 17.63
CA ALA A 471 16.11 -15.03 17.97
C ALA A 471 15.30 -13.93 17.30
N THR A 472 15.07 -12.84 18.02
CA THR A 472 14.45 -11.62 17.52
C THR A 472 15.33 -10.41 17.80
N CYS A 473 15.44 -9.53 16.82
CA CYS A 473 16.19 -8.28 16.88
C CYS A 473 15.29 -7.11 16.56
N SER A 474 15.40 -6.03 17.33
CA SER A 474 14.46 -4.90 17.28
C SER A 474 15.17 -3.55 17.25
N VAL A 475 14.37 -2.52 16.94
CA VAL A 475 14.71 -1.11 17.09
C VAL A 475 15.03 -0.75 18.55
N ASP A 476 14.52 -1.51 19.53
CA ASP A 476 14.84 -1.35 20.96
C ASP A 476 16.31 -1.65 21.33
N LYS A 477 17.14 -2.03 20.34
CA LYS A 477 18.58 -2.33 20.45
C LYS A 477 18.87 -3.65 21.17
N LYS A 478 17.83 -4.44 21.47
CA LYS A 478 17.95 -5.70 22.19
C LYS A 478 17.85 -6.88 21.24
N VAL A 479 18.49 -7.96 21.65
CA VAL A 479 18.39 -9.27 21.02
C VAL A 479 17.78 -10.22 22.02
N LYS A 480 16.62 -10.80 21.70
CA LYS A 480 15.91 -11.72 22.60
C LYS A 480 15.86 -13.11 21.99
N ILE A 481 15.97 -14.13 22.85
CA ILE A 481 15.90 -15.53 22.45
C ILE A 481 14.71 -16.17 23.12
N TRP A 482 13.88 -16.81 22.32
CA TRP A 482 12.62 -17.43 22.68
C TRP A 482 12.70 -18.93 22.48
N ASN A 483 12.05 -19.68 23.36
CA ASN A 483 11.80 -21.08 23.11
C ASN A 483 10.67 -21.22 22.07
N SER A 484 10.93 -21.93 20.98
CA SER A 484 9.99 -22.06 19.85
C SER A 484 8.75 -22.92 20.14
N VAL A 485 8.72 -23.63 21.28
CA VAL A 485 7.60 -24.49 21.69
C VAL A 485 6.77 -23.84 22.79
N THR A 486 7.43 -23.24 23.79
CA THR A 486 6.72 -22.64 24.94
C THR A 486 6.45 -21.15 24.77
N GLY A 487 7.22 -20.46 23.93
CA GLY A 487 7.18 -19.00 23.79
C GLY A 487 7.77 -18.24 24.98
N GLU A 488 8.46 -18.94 25.88
CA GLU A 488 9.13 -18.31 27.03
C GLU A 488 10.46 -17.66 26.62
N LEU A 489 10.75 -16.51 27.24
CA LEU A 489 12.00 -15.80 27.08
C LEU A 489 13.14 -16.56 27.78
N VAL A 490 14.16 -16.95 27.01
CA VAL A 490 15.34 -17.67 27.52
C VAL A 490 16.45 -16.69 27.90
N HIS A 491 16.84 -15.84 26.94
CA HIS A 491 17.94 -14.88 27.11
C HIS A 491 17.60 -13.53 26.48
N THR A 492 18.20 -12.48 27.01
CA THR A 492 18.16 -11.12 26.47
C THR A 492 19.57 -10.56 26.49
N TYR A 493 20.03 -10.08 25.34
CA TYR A 493 21.33 -9.45 25.17
C TYR A 493 21.14 -7.97 24.85
N GLU A 494 21.76 -7.10 25.66
CA GLU A 494 21.65 -5.65 25.60
C GLU A 494 23.05 -5.01 25.54
N GLU A 495 23.77 -5.18 24.41
CA GLU A 495 25.07 -4.53 24.22
C GLU A 495 25.15 -3.61 22.98
N HIS A 496 24.22 -3.72 22.04
CA HIS A 496 24.24 -2.87 20.86
C HIS A 496 23.83 -1.44 21.20
N SER A 497 24.52 -0.47 20.59
CA SER A 497 24.25 0.95 20.85
C SER A 497 23.17 1.54 19.95
N GLU A 498 22.87 0.87 18.84
CA GLU A 498 21.82 1.21 17.87
C GLU A 498 20.99 -0.01 17.46
N GLN A 499 19.92 0.22 16.70
CA GLN A 499 19.01 -0.85 16.26
C GLN A 499 19.73 -2.00 15.55
N VAL A 500 19.29 -3.23 15.82
CA VAL A 500 19.90 -4.44 15.27
C VAL A 500 19.09 -4.88 14.06
N ASN A 501 19.68 -4.72 12.87
CA ASN A 501 18.98 -4.93 11.60
C ASN A 501 18.88 -6.41 11.19
N CYS A 502 19.86 -7.24 11.57
CA CYS A 502 19.93 -8.63 11.15
C CYS A 502 20.35 -9.55 12.29
N CYS A 503 19.78 -10.75 12.31
CA CYS A 503 20.22 -11.87 13.13
C CYS A 503 20.21 -13.16 12.33
N HIS A 504 21.24 -13.99 12.54
CA HIS A 504 21.28 -15.32 11.93
C HIS A 504 21.99 -16.31 12.85
N PHE A 505 21.41 -17.51 12.98
CA PHE A 505 22.04 -18.61 13.69
C PHE A 505 23.00 -19.38 12.79
N THR A 506 23.87 -20.17 13.41
CA THR A 506 24.63 -21.23 12.75
C THR A 506 23.72 -22.30 12.15
N ASN A 507 24.19 -22.94 11.08
CA ASN A 507 23.45 -23.97 10.35
C ASN A 507 23.67 -25.38 10.91
N ASN A 508 24.82 -25.66 11.53
CA ASN A 508 25.10 -26.95 12.16
C ASN A 508 24.69 -26.97 13.65
N SER A 509 24.16 -28.11 14.09
CA SER A 509 23.76 -28.34 15.49
C SER A 509 24.91 -28.43 16.49
N ASN A 510 26.17 -28.54 16.03
CA ASN A 510 27.34 -28.69 16.89
C ASN A 510 27.72 -27.43 17.66
N HIS A 511 27.49 -26.24 17.10
CA HIS A 511 27.81 -24.96 17.71
C HIS A 511 26.62 -24.02 17.56
N LEU A 512 26.00 -23.60 18.66
CA LEU A 512 24.90 -22.64 18.66
C LEU A 512 25.45 -21.22 18.84
N LEU A 513 25.82 -20.60 17.71
CA LEU A 513 26.22 -19.19 17.69
C LEU A 513 25.15 -18.35 17.00
N LEU A 514 25.01 -17.11 17.44
CA LEU A 514 24.14 -16.11 16.83
C LEU A 514 25.02 -14.95 16.36
N ALA A 515 24.89 -14.59 15.08
CA ALA A 515 25.50 -13.38 14.54
C ALA A 515 24.46 -12.26 14.49
N THR A 516 24.85 -11.06 14.94
CA THR A 516 24.00 -9.88 14.89
C THR A 516 24.73 -8.71 14.23
N GLY A 517 24.02 -8.00 13.35
CA GLY A 517 24.51 -6.81 12.66
C GLY A 517 23.64 -5.60 13.00
N SER A 518 24.27 -4.51 13.43
CA SER A 518 23.58 -3.30 13.88
C SER A 518 23.97 -2.07 13.07
N SER A 519 23.16 -1.03 13.23
CA SER A 519 23.45 0.32 12.73
C SER A 519 24.59 1.00 13.51
N ASP A 520 25.09 0.38 14.59
CA ASP A 520 26.29 0.82 15.33
C ASP A 520 27.62 0.46 14.65
N PHE A 521 27.55 -0.13 13.45
CA PHE A 521 28.67 -0.57 12.60
C PHE A 521 29.39 -1.83 13.09
N PHE A 522 28.92 -2.45 14.18
CA PHE A 522 29.52 -3.66 14.73
C PHE A 522 28.74 -4.92 14.35
N LEU A 523 29.50 -5.98 14.11
CA LEU A 523 28.98 -7.34 14.14
C LEU A 523 29.34 -7.97 15.48
N LYS A 524 28.36 -8.59 16.13
CA LYS A 524 28.59 -9.35 17.37
C LYS A 524 28.26 -10.82 17.15
N LEU A 525 29.07 -11.68 17.76
CA LEU A 525 28.84 -13.12 17.84
C LEU A 525 28.51 -13.49 19.28
N TRP A 526 27.37 -14.15 19.45
CA TRP A 526 26.86 -14.59 20.75
C TRP A 526 26.95 -16.10 20.83
N ASP A 527 27.40 -16.61 21.97
CA ASP A 527 27.29 -18.03 22.31
C ASP A 527 26.09 -18.21 23.22
N LEU A 528 25.11 -19.02 22.81
CA LEU A 528 23.89 -19.23 23.60
C LEU A 528 24.15 -19.85 24.97
N ASN A 529 25.28 -20.55 25.13
CA ASN A 529 25.66 -21.13 26.41
C ASN A 529 26.19 -20.07 27.39
N GLN A 530 26.50 -18.87 26.90
CA GLN A 530 27.08 -17.77 27.66
C GLN A 530 26.12 -16.58 27.69
N LYS A 531 26.20 -15.80 28.77
CA LYS A 531 25.40 -14.59 28.93
C LYS A 531 26.04 -13.34 28.31
N GLU A 532 27.32 -13.41 27.97
CA GLU A 532 28.08 -12.29 27.42
C GLU A 532 28.34 -12.49 25.91
N CYS A 533 28.58 -11.39 25.21
CA CYS A 533 29.04 -11.43 23.82
C CYS A 533 30.38 -12.15 23.71
N ARG A 534 30.47 -13.15 22.83
CA ARG A 534 31.70 -13.93 22.61
C ARG A 534 32.76 -13.12 21.85
N ASN A 535 32.36 -12.45 20.77
CA ASN A 535 33.26 -11.65 19.93
C ASN A 535 32.55 -10.40 19.38
N THR A 536 33.26 -9.26 19.35
CA THR A 536 32.84 -8.06 18.62
C THR A 536 33.82 -7.81 17.48
N MET A 537 33.31 -7.75 16.25
CA MET A 537 34.11 -7.61 15.04
C MET A 537 34.08 -6.16 14.54
N PHE A 538 35.27 -5.61 14.30
CA PHE A 538 35.48 -4.22 13.89
C PHE A 538 35.88 -4.16 12.42
N GLY A 539 35.24 -3.30 11.63
CA GLY A 539 35.73 -3.01 10.28
C GLY A 539 34.74 -2.37 9.32
N HIS A 540 33.43 -2.39 9.59
CA HIS A 540 32.47 -1.66 8.78
C HIS A 540 32.49 -0.17 9.12
N THR A 541 32.23 0.66 8.11
CA THR A 541 32.23 2.13 8.25
C THR A 541 30.83 2.74 8.27
N ASN A 542 29.82 1.92 7.99
CA ASN A 542 28.42 2.30 8.00
C ASN A 542 27.56 1.10 8.46
N SER A 543 26.26 1.33 8.61
CA SER A 543 25.27 0.37 9.12
C SER A 543 25.37 -0.98 8.42
N ILE A 544 25.37 -2.05 9.21
CA ILE A 544 25.31 -3.42 8.69
C ILE A 544 23.83 -3.75 8.46
N ASN A 545 23.50 -4.07 7.21
CA ASN A 545 22.12 -4.38 6.83
C ASN A 545 21.83 -5.87 6.97
N HIS A 546 22.80 -6.73 6.68
CA HIS A 546 22.59 -8.17 6.65
C HIS A 546 23.86 -8.94 7.00
N CYS A 547 23.70 -10.11 7.63
CA CYS A 547 24.79 -11.03 7.93
C CYS A 547 24.29 -12.48 7.84
N ARG A 548 25.12 -13.38 7.29
CA ARG A 548 24.77 -14.79 7.15
C ARG A 548 25.98 -15.69 7.31
N PHE A 549 25.83 -16.74 8.11
CA PHE A 549 26.84 -17.80 8.22
C PHE A 549 26.96 -18.57 6.91
N SER A 550 28.16 -19.05 6.62
CA SER A 550 28.39 -20.00 5.55
C SER A 550 27.76 -21.35 5.88
N PRO A 551 27.45 -22.20 4.89
CA PRO A 551 26.88 -23.52 5.13
C PRO A 551 27.75 -24.44 6.00
N ASP A 552 29.07 -24.21 6.05
CA ASP A 552 30.04 -24.93 6.88
C ASP A 552 30.28 -24.30 8.27
N ASP A 553 29.65 -23.16 8.57
CA ASP A 553 29.83 -22.34 9.77
C ASP A 553 31.27 -21.84 10.05
N GLU A 554 32.21 -22.00 9.11
CA GLU A 554 33.58 -21.51 9.27
C GLU A 554 33.69 -20.00 9.01
N LEU A 555 32.81 -19.47 8.15
CA LEU A 555 32.82 -18.09 7.70
C LEU A 555 31.50 -17.38 8.02
N LEU A 556 31.60 -16.07 8.23
CA LEU A 556 30.46 -15.18 8.33
C LEU A 556 30.55 -14.14 7.21
N ALA A 557 29.54 -14.08 6.35
CA ALA A 557 29.37 -12.98 5.40
C ALA A 557 28.62 -11.83 6.05
N SER A 558 29.05 -10.61 5.73
CA SER A 558 28.46 -9.38 6.24
C SER A 558 28.36 -8.32 5.15
N CYS A 559 27.22 -7.65 5.14
CA CYS A 559 26.77 -6.76 4.08
C CYS A 559 26.37 -5.42 4.68
N SER A 560 27.02 -4.34 4.22
CA SER A 560 26.87 -3.01 4.81
C SER A 560 26.47 -1.94 3.78
N ALA A 561 25.87 -0.87 4.29
CA ALA A 561 25.61 0.36 3.56
C ALA A 561 26.89 1.09 3.11
N ASP A 562 28.06 0.71 3.62
CA ASP A 562 29.34 1.25 3.15
C ASP A 562 29.77 0.76 1.76
N GLY A 563 29.00 -0.15 1.15
CA GLY A 563 29.26 -0.71 -0.16
C GLY A 563 30.22 -1.89 -0.17
N THR A 564 30.52 -2.46 1.01
CA THR A 564 31.41 -3.61 1.14
C THR A 564 30.67 -4.90 1.51
N LEU A 565 31.17 -6.01 0.96
CA LEU A 565 30.91 -7.36 1.42
C LEU A 565 32.17 -7.84 2.14
N LYS A 566 32.07 -8.15 3.44
CA LYS A 566 33.18 -8.68 4.23
C LYS A 566 32.94 -10.12 4.67
N LEU A 567 34.00 -10.92 4.64
CA LEU A 567 34.03 -12.29 5.12
C LEU A 567 34.90 -12.37 6.36
N TRP A 568 34.33 -12.91 7.44
CA TRP A 568 34.97 -13.07 8.73
C TRP A 568 35.18 -14.54 9.01
N ASP A 569 36.30 -14.89 9.65
CA ASP A 569 36.51 -16.22 10.19
C ASP A 569 35.82 -16.31 11.56
N VAL A 570 34.89 -17.26 11.72
CA VAL A 570 34.05 -17.38 12.93
C VAL A 570 34.87 -17.78 14.16
N ARG A 571 35.93 -18.58 13.98
CA ARG A 571 36.73 -19.06 15.12
C ARG A 571 37.66 -17.98 15.66
N SER A 572 38.27 -17.22 14.76
CA SER A 572 39.23 -16.17 15.12
C SER A 572 38.62 -14.77 15.23
N ALA A 573 37.40 -14.58 14.72
CA ALA A 573 36.70 -13.30 14.59
C ALA A 573 37.49 -12.21 13.84
N ASN A 574 38.42 -12.62 12.98
CA ASN A 574 39.22 -11.72 12.17
C ASN A 574 38.61 -11.53 10.77
N GLU A 575 38.84 -10.35 10.20
CA GLU A 575 38.50 -10.08 8.81
C GLU A 575 39.38 -10.96 7.90
N ARG A 576 38.76 -11.85 7.13
CA ARG A 576 39.46 -12.72 6.18
C ARG A 576 39.59 -12.03 4.82
N LYS A 577 38.50 -11.43 4.33
CA LYS A 577 38.42 -10.76 3.03
C LYS A 577 37.43 -9.60 3.06
N SER A 578 37.71 -8.56 2.28
CA SER A 578 36.79 -7.46 2.01
C SER A 578 36.70 -7.21 0.51
N ILE A 579 35.47 -7.21 -0.01
CA ILE A 579 35.14 -6.97 -1.41
C ILE A 579 34.39 -5.64 -1.48
N ASN A 580 34.93 -4.68 -2.24
CA ASN A 580 34.30 -3.37 -2.41
C ASN A 580 33.46 -3.35 -3.68
N VAL A 581 32.13 -3.35 -3.52
CA VAL A 581 31.17 -3.40 -4.63
C VAL A 581 31.07 -2.04 -5.35
N LYS A 582 31.51 -0.94 -4.72
CA LYS A 582 31.49 0.40 -5.34
C LYS A 582 32.28 0.48 -6.64
N GLN A 583 33.34 -0.31 -6.77
CA GLN A 583 34.20 -0.31 -7.97
C GLN A 583 33.45 -0.73 -9.23
N PHE A 584 32.39 -1.55 -9.11
CA PHE A 584 31.61 -2.02 -10.27
C PHE A 584 30.58 -0.99 -10.78
N PHE A 585 30.42 0.13 -10.08
CA PHE A 585 29.52 1.23 -10.49
C PHE A 585 30.27 2.48 -10.98
N GLN A 586 31.59 2.54 -10.81
CA GLN A 586 32.41 3.64 -11.34
C GLN A 586 32.56 3.47 -12.86
N SER A 587 31.73 4.18 -13.63
CA SER A 587 31.98 4.36 -15.07
C SER A 587 33.05 5.43 -15.27
N SER A 588 33.89 5.28 -16.30
CA SER A 588 35.07 6.12 -16.55
C SER A 588 34.76 7.57 -16.96
N GLU A 589 33.49 7.99 -17.02
CA GLU A 589 33.08 9.27 -17.61
C GLU A 589 32.69 10.37 -16.60
N ASP A 590 32.36 10.07 -15.34
CA ASP A 590 32.01 11.11 -14.34
C ASP A 590 32.71 10.90 -12.96
N PRO A 591 33.90 11.48 -12.75
CA PRO A 591 34.65 11.36 -11.49
C PRO A 591 34.18 12.26 -10.34
N GLN A 592 33.02 12.91 -10.42
CA GLN A 592 32.66 14.02 -9.50
C GLN A 592 31.59 13.72 -8.44
N GLU A 593 30.94 12.55 -8.43
CA GLU A 593 30.06 12.16 -7.32
C GLU A 593 30.48 10.79 -6.78
N ASP A 594 30.86 10.74 -5.49
CA ASP A 594 31.05 9.49 -4.77
C ASP A 594 29.71 8.73 -4.73
N VAL A 595 29.51 7.86 -5.71
CA VAL A 595 28.28 7.09 -5.84
C VAL A 595 28.12 6.19 -4.61
N GLU A 596 27.21 6.55 -3.70
CA GLU A 596 26.88 5.72 -2.54
C GLU A 596 26.20 4.43 -3.04
N VAL A 597 26.84 3.29 -2.79
CA VAL A 597 26.32 1.95 -3.14
C VAL A 597 26.04 1.23 -1.83
N ILE A 598 24.76 0.90 -1.63
CA ILE A 598 24.29 0.19 -0.44
C ILE A 598 24.15 -1.29 -0.82
N VAL A 599 24.82 -2.16 -0.06
CA VAL A 599 24.60 -3.61 -0.15
C VAL A 599 23.48 -3.97 0.82
N LYS A 600 22.41 -4.58 0.30
CA LYS A 600 21.18 -4.84 1.06
C LYS A 600 21.17 -6.22 1.71
N CYS A 601 21.35 -7.26 0.91
CA CYS A 601 21.25 -8.67 1.32
C CYS A 601 22.41 -9.47 0.74
N CYS A 602 22.75 -10.56 1.41
CA CYS A 602 23.63 -11.58 0.88
C CYS A 602 23.17 -12.98 1.24
N SER A 603 23.37 -13.91 0.30
CA SER A 603 23.04 -15.33 0.48
C SER A 603 24.13 -16.20 -0.11
N TRP A 604 24.45 -17.27 0.59
CA TRP A 604 25.44 -18.25 0.16
C TRP A 604 24.85 -19.24 -0.84
N SER A 605 25.68 -19.76 -1.73
CA SER A 605 25.34 -20.96 -2.48
C SER A 605 25.40 -22.21 -1.61
N ALA A 606 24.67 -23.25 -2.01
CA ALA A 606 24.63 -24.52 -1.28
C ALA A 606 26.01 -25.21 -1.18
N ASP A 607 26.91 -24.96 -2.13
CA ASP A 607 28.28 -25.46 -2.11
C ASP A 607 29.22 -24.64 -1.20
N GLY A 608 28.74 -23.51 -0.65
CA GLY A 608 29.54 -22.60 0.17
C GLY A 608 30.66 -21.88 -0.57
N ALA A 609 30.73 -21.98 -1.91
CA ALA A 609 31.81 -21.41 -2.72
C ALA A 609 31.46 -20.05 -3.36
N ARG A 610 30.17 -19.74 -3.50
CA ARG A 610 29.67 -18.52 -4.15
C ARG A 610 28.80 -17.72 -3.20
N ILE A 611 28.79 -16.40 -3.39
CA ILE A 611 27.94 -15.48 -2.63
C ILE A 611 27.17 -14.61 -3.61
N LEU A 612 25.86 -14.59 -3.44
CA LEU A 612 24.96 -13.69 -4.13
C LEU A 612 24.81 -12.40 -3.31
N VAL A 613 24.93 -11.27 -3.98
CA VAL A 613 24.84 -9.94 -3.36
C VAL A 613 23.92 -9.06 -4.17
N ALA A 614 22.96 -8.39 -3.53
CA ALA A 614 22.18 -7.35 -4.19
C ALA A 614 22.67 -5.95 -3.81
N ALA A 615 22.89 -5.12 -4.83
CA ALA A 615 23.24 -3.72 -4.67
C ALA A 615 22.57 -2.87 -5.76
N LYS A 616 21.86 -1.81 -5.34
CA LYS A 616 21.06 -0.94 -6.21
C LYS A 616 20.07 -1.74 -7.09
N THR A 617 20.32 -1.78 -8.40
CA THR A 617 19.49 -2.43 -9.42
C THR A 617 20.16 -3.68 -10.00
N LYS A 618 21.30 -4.10 -9.42
CA LYS A 618 22.13 -5.19 -9.93
C LYS A 618 22.33 -6.26 -8.86
N ILE A 619 22.49 -7.50 -9.35
CA ILE A 619 22.85 -8.64 -8.54
C ILE A 619 24.22 -9.12 -8.99
N PHE A 620 25.10 -9.33 -8.03
CA PHE A 620 26.46 -9.77 -8.23
C PHE A 620 26.62 -11.17 -7.64
N LEU A 621 27.22 -12.06 -8.41
CA LEU A 621 27.65 -13.37 -7.94
C LEU A 621 29.16 -13.36 -7.79
N PHE A 622 29.65 -13.47 -6.56
CA PHE A 622 31.09 -13.54 -6.26
C PHE A 622 31.53 -14.96 -5.97
N ASP A 623 32.72 -15.31 -6.44
CA ASP A 623 33.43 -16.50 -5.96
C ASP A 623 34.29 -16.13 -4.75
N ILE A 624 34.21 -16.93 -3.69
CA ILE A 624 34.92 -16.68 -2.44
C ILE A 624 36.41 -16.91 -2.61
N HIS A 625 36.82 -17.88 -3.41
CA HIS A 625 38.23 -18.23 -3.54
C HIS A 625 39.00 -17.16 -4.34
N SER A 626 38.50 -16.84 -5.54
CA SER A 626 39.11 -15.82 -6.40
C SER A 626 38.78 -14.39 -6.00
N SER A 627 37.71 -14.17 -5.23
CA SER A 627 37.13 -12.84 -4.96
C SER A 627 36.73 -12.09 -6.25
N GLY A 628 36.62 -12.84 -7.37
CA GLY A 628 36.22 -12.33 -8.66
C GLY A 628 34.70 -12.32 -8.82
N LEU A 629 34.23 -11.42 -9.68
CA LEU A 629 32.85 -11.39 -10.12
C LEU A 629 32.63 -12.50 -11.17
N LEU A 630 31.73 -13.43 -10.88
CA LEU A 630 31.35 -14.52 -11.79
C LEU A 630 30.26 -14.10 -12.76
N ALA A 631 29.22 -13.44 -12.25
CA ALA A 631 28.06 -13.04 -13.04
C ALA A 631 27.49 -11.72 -12.52
N GLU A 632 27.04 -10.88 -13.47
CA GLU A 632 26.32 -9.64 -13.21
C GLU A 632 24.94 -9.74 -13.85
N ILE A 633 23.90 -9.66 -13.02
CA ILE A 633 22.52 -9.68 -13.49
C ILE A 633 21.93 -8.29 -13.29
N HIS A 634 21.43 -7.71 -14.38
CA HIS A 634 20.69 -6.47 -14.35
C HIS A 634 19.19 -6.76 -14.16
N THR A 635 18.64 -6.35 -13.03
CA THR A 635 17.19 -6.45 -12.80
C THR A 635 16.47 -5.41 -13.66
N GLY A 636 15.29 -5.75 -14.17
CA GLY A 636 14.55 -4.89 -15.10
C GLY A 636 14.04 -3.62 -14.43
N HIS A 637 14.14 -2.49 -15.14
CA HIS A 637 13.76 -1.14 -14.69
C HIS A 637 14.67 -0.57 -13.58
N HIS A 638 14.77 0.75 -13.46
CA HIS A 638 15.62 1.45 -12.46
C HIS A 638 15.16 1.26 -11.00
N SER A 639 14.43 0.18 -10.68
CA SER A 639 13.95 -0.17 -9.36
C SER A 639 15.07 -0.74 -8.49
N THR A 640 15.14 -0.26 -7.25
CA THR A 640 16.05 -0.82 -6.25
C THR A 640 15.57 -2.16 -5.74
N ILE A 641 16.51 -3.09 -5.57
CA ILE A 641 16.29 -4.39 -4.92
C ILE A 641 16.19 -4.16 -3.41
N GLN A 642 15.15 -4.72 -2.78
CA GLN A 642 14.97 -4.66 -1.33
C GLN A 642 15.59 -5.88 -0.65
N TYR A 643 15.33 -7.07 -1.18
CA TYR A 643 15.83 -8.33 -0.63
C TYR A 643 16.09 -9.35 -1.74
N CYS A 644 16.91 -10.34 -1.44
CA CYS A 644 17.35 -11.38 -2.33
C CYS A 644 17.67 -12.64 -1.54
N ASP A 645 17.35 -13.81 -2.09
CA ASP A 645 17.73 -15.09 -1.52
C ASP A 645 18.05 -16.11 -2.61
N PHE A 646 18.96 -17.02 -2.29
CA PHE A 646 19.48 -18.01 -3.23
C PHE A 646 18.95 -19.40 -2.90
N SER A 647 18.44 -20.10 -3.92
CA SER A 647 17.89 -21.44 -3.79
C SER A 647 19.00 -22.47 -3.57
N PRO A 648 18.83 -23.40 -2.61
CA PRO A 648 19.82 -24.43 -2.36
C PRO A 648 19.90 -25.50 -3.48
N CYS A 649 18.84 -25.70 -4.26
CA CYS A 649 18.74 -26.87 -5.16
C CYS A 649 18.80 -26.57 -6.65
N ASN A 650 18.27 -25.43 -7.12
CA ASN A 650 17.99 -25.22 -8.56
C ASN A 650 18.78 -24.08 -9.23
N HIS A 651 19.84 -23.57 -8.59
CA HIS A 651 20.55 -22.35 -9.04
C HIS A 651 19.60 -21.17 -9.36
N LEU A 652 18.47 -21.13 -8.65
CA LEU A 652 17.49 -20.06 -8.75
C LEU A 652 17.79 -19.00 -7.69
N ALA A 653 17.51 -17.75 -8.01
CA ALA A 653 17.49 -16.65 -7.06
C ALA A 653 16.14 -15.97 -7.09
N VAL A 654 15.61 -15.65 -5.91
CA VAL A 654 14.41 -14.82 -5.79
C VAL A 654 14.82 -13.42 -5.38
N VAL A 655 14.20 -12.43 -6.00
CA VAL A 655 14.55 -11.02 -5.87
C VAL A 655 13.28 -10.22 -5.62
N ALA A 656 13.24 -9.50 -4.50
CA ALA A 656 12.19 -8.53 -4.22
C ALA A 656 12.58 -7.15 -4.76
N LEU A 657 11.74 -6.61 -5.64
CA LEU A 657 11.87 -5.28 -6.21
C LEU A 657 10.95 -4.28 -5.48
N SER A 658 11.30 -3.01 -5.55
CA SER A 658 10.52 -1.91 -4.94
C SER A 658 9.08 -1.76 -5.44
N GLN A 659 8.74 -2.25 -6.64
CA GLN A 659 7.39 -2.17 -7.20
C GLN A 659 6.53 -3.41 -6.88
N TYR A 660 6.63 -3.92 -5.64
CA TYR A 660 5.89 -5.11 -5.16
C TYR A 660 6.00 -6.34 -6.10
N CYS A 661 7.06 -6.39 -6.91
CA CYS A 661 7.40 -7.51 -7.78
C CYS A 661 8.32 -8.45 -7.02
N VAL A 662 8.06 -9.75 -7.10
CA VAL A 662 9.06 -10.76 -6.82
C VAL A 662 9.46 -11.41 -8.14
N GLU A 663 10.73 -11.36 -8.48
CA GLU A 663 11.27 -11.98 -9.69
C GLU A 663 12.10 -13.20 -9.35
N LEU A 664 11.91 -14.27 -10.11
CA LEU A 664 12.71 -15.48 -10.02
C LEU A 664 13.69 -15.52 -11.20
N TRP A 665 14.98 -15.63 -10.90
CA TRP A 665 16.07 -15.64 -11.86
C TRP A 665 16.80 -16.96 -11.85
N ASN A 666 17.24 -17.44 -13.01
CA ASN A 666 18.20 -18.53 -13.10
C ASN A 666 19.59 -17.92 -13.25
N ILE A 667 20.45 -18.18 -12.27
CA ILE A 667 21.77 -17.56 -12.18
C ILE A 667 22.69 -18.00 -13.33
N ASP A 668 22.69 -19.27 -13.70
CA ASP A 668 23.60 -19.79 -14.73
C ASP A 668 23.27 -19.21 -16.11
N SER A 669 21.98 -19.06 -16.40
CA SER A 669 21.51 -18.46 -17.67
C SER A 669 21.48 -16.93 -17.67
N CYS A 670 21.52 -16.31 -16.48
CA CYS A 670 21.25 -14.88 -16.28
C CYS A 670 19.91 -14.42 -16.90
N LEU A 671 18.94 -15.33 -17.01
CA LEU A 671 17.61 -15.07 -17.54
C LEU A 671 16.56 -15.14 -16.43
N LYS A 672 15.56 -14.29 -16.58
CA LYS A 672 14.37 -14.29 -15.75
C LYS A 672 13.52 -15.52 -16.06
N VAL A 673 13.15 -16.27 -15.02
CA VAL A 673 12.37 -17.52 -15.10
C VAL A 673 10.91 -17.29 -14.79
N ALA A 674 10.59 -16.45 -13.81
CA ALA A 674 9.21 -16.19 -13.44
C ALA A 674 9.02 -14.81 -12.80
N ASP A 675 7.78 -14.33 -12.92
CA ASP A 675 7.27 -13.19 -12.16
C ASP A 675 6.24 -13.68 -11.14
N CYS A 676 6.43 -13.25 -9.90
CA CYS A 676 5.51 -13.50 -8.81
C CYS A 676 4.86 -12.17 -8.44
N ARG A 677 3.58 -12.10 -8.74
CA ARG A 677 2.73 -10.95 -8.47
C ARG A 677 1.64 -11.36 -7.50
N GLY A 678 1.37 -10.50 -6.54
CA GLY A 678 0.28 -10.70 -5.61
C GLY A 678 0.31 -9.71 -4.44
N HIS A 679 1.50 -9.34 -3.97
CA HIS A 679 1.64 -8.30 -2.97
C HIS A 679 1.21 -6.94 -3.52
N LEU A 680 0.68 -6.12 -2.62
CA LEU A 680 0.05 -4.84 -2.95
C LEU A 680 0.88 -3.64 -2.51
N SER A 681 1.93 -3.91 -1.74
CA SER A 681 2.83 -2.93 -1.18
C SER A 681 4.25 -3.50 -1.13
N TRP A 682 5.17 -2.76 -0.53
CA TRP A 682 6.58 -3.13 -0.54
C TRP A 682 6.83 -4.47 0.11
N ILE A 683 7.72 -5.24 -0.49
CA ILE A 683 8.15 -6.54 0.02
C ILE A 683 9.43 -6.29 0.79
N HIS A 684 9.43 -6.65 2.07
CA HIS A 684 10.58 -6.43 2.95
C HIS A 684 11.54 -7.61 2.94
N SER A 685 11.03 -8.85 2.92
CA SER A 685 11.85 -10.06 2.93
C SER A 685 11.30 -11.15 2.03
N VAL A 686 12.21 -11.95 1.48
CA VAL A 686 11.87 -13.14 0.68
C VAL A 686 12.87 -14.24 0.99
N MET A 687 12.41 -15.45 1.26
CA MET A 687 13.28 -16.56 1.66
C MET A 687 12.79 -17.89 1.09
N PHE A 688 13.70 -18.71 0.59
CA PHE A 688 13.38 -20.08 0.18
C PHE A 688 13.12 -20.98 1.38
N SER A 689 12.30 -22.01 1.19
CA SER A 689 12.28 -23.15 2.10
C SER A 689 13.63 -23.90 2.02
N PRO A 690 14.05 -24.59 3.10
CA PRO A 690 15.35 -25.28 3.13
C PRO A 690 15.54 -26.32 2.00
N ASP A 691 14.44 -26.88 1.49
CA ASP A 691 14.42 -27.82 0.35
C ASP A 691 14.31 -27.13 -1.03
N GLY A 692 14.18 -25.80 -1.07
CA GLY A 692 13.97 -25.00 -2.28
C GLY A 692 12.66 -25.26 -3.03
N SER A 693 11.74 -26.07 -2.48
CA SER A 693 10.49 -26.44 -3.15
C SER A 693 9.48 -25.29 -3.17
N SER A 694 9.56 -24.42 -2.16
CA SER A 694 8.74 -23.24 -1.98
C SER A 694 9.59 -22.04 -1.55
N PHE A 695 9.01 -20.85 -1.59
CA PHE A 695 9.59 -19.66 -0.97
C PHE A 695 8.49 -18.84 -0.33
N LEU A 696 8.83 -18.08 0.70
CA LEU A 696 7.92 -17.17 1.38
C LEU A 696 8.27 -15.72 1.02
N THR A 697 7.28 -14.85 1.10
CA THR A 697 7.44 -13.41 0.90
C THR A 697 6.69 -12.68 2.00
N SER A 698 7.32 -11.66 2.58
CA SER A 698 6.74 -10.80 3.61
C SER A 698 6.59 -9.38 3.07
N SER A 699 5.47 -8.74 3.36
CA SER A 699 5.18 -7.43 2.81
C SER A 699 4.55 -6.49 3.83
N ASP A 700 4.65 -5.20 3.51
CA ASP A 700 3.99 -4.09 4.16
C ASP A 700 2.45 -4.20 4.10
N ASP A 701 1.90 -5.08 3.25
CA ASP A 701 0.46 -5.39 3.16
C ASP A 701 -0.03 -6.27 4.34
N GLN A 702 0.86 -6.50 5.32
CA GLN A 702 0.65 -7.28 6.53
C GLN A 702 0.50 -8.79 6.25
N THR A 703 0.74 -9.22 5.01
CA THR A 703 0.60 -10.60 4.60
C THR A 703 1.96 -11.29 4.44
N ILE A 704 1.94 -12.58 4.72
CA ILE A 704 3.00 -13.51 4.37
C ILE A 704 2.43 -14.47 3.36
N ARG A 705 3.10 -14.61 2.22
CA ARG A 705 2.66 -15.52 1.16
C ARG A 705 3.69 -16.60 0.97
N VAL A 706 3.23 -17.85 0.92
CA VAL A 706 4.06 -19.00 0.56
C VAL A 706 3.75 -19.36 -0.88
N TRP A 707 4.78 -19.48 -1.70
CA TRP A 707 4.71 -19.77 -3.12
C TRP A 707 5.39 -21.10 -3.39
N GLU A 708 4.79 -21.93 -4.24
CA GLU A 708 5.44 -23.16 -4.69
C GLU A 708 6.31 -22.87 -5.92
N THR A 709 7.62 -23.09 -5.83
CA THR A 709 8.60 -22.73 -6.87
C THR A 709 8.26 -23.40 -8.20
N LYS A 710 7.90 -24.70 -8.19
CA LYS A 710 7.55 -25.44 -9.42
C LYS A 710 6.28 -24.92 -10.09
N LYS A 711 5.27 -24.54 -9.29
CA LYS A 711 4.00 -23.98 -9.78
C LYS A 711 4.24 -22.59 -10.38
N VAL A 712 5.00 -21.76 -9.68
CA VAL A 712 5.41 -20.43 -10.15
C VAL A 712 6.17 -20.49 -11.47
N CYS A 713 7.18 -21.36 -11.59
CA CYS A 713 7.96 -21.52 -12.83
C CYS A 713 7.12 -22.01 -14.01
N LYS A 714 6.03 -22.77 -13.76
CA LYS A 714 5.13 -23.28 -14.81
C LYS A 714 4.08 -22.25 -15.22
N ASN A 715 3.58 -21.47 -14.26
CA ASN A 715 2.48 -20.52 -14.46
C ASN A 715 2.95 -19.12 -14.87
N SER A 716 4.25 -18.90 -15.03
CA SER A 716 4.82 -17.66 -15.58
C SER A 716 4.24 -17.25 -16.94
N ALA A 717 3.57 -18.19 -17.62
CA ALA A 717 2.74 -17.95 -18.77
C ALA A 717 1.52 -17.02 -18.56
N ILE A 718 1.13 -16.63 -17.35
CA ILE A 718 -0.04 -15.73 -17.17
C ILE A 718 0.37 -14.26 -17.31
N VAL A 719 1.65 -13.93 -17.13
CA VAL A 719 2.13 -12.55 -17.12
C VAL A 719 2.58 -12.13 -18.51
N LEU A 720 1.80 -11.23 -19.10
CA LEU A 720 1.98 -10.76 -20.46
C LEU A 720 2.78 -9.45 -20.48
N LYS A 721 3.47 -9.20 -21.58
CA LYS A 721 3.88 -7.84 -21.93
C LYS A 721 2.62 -7.04 -22.30
N GLN A 722 2.71 -5.72 -22.21
CA GLN A 722 1.65 -4.79 -22.62
C GLN A 722 1.33 -4.84 -24.13
N GLU A 723 2.11 -5.56 -24.94
CA GLU A 723 1.83 -5.75 -26.36
C GLU A 723 0.89 -6.93 -26.55
N ILE A 724 -0.34 -6.61 -26.93
CA ILE A 724 -1.37 -7.55 -27.31
C ILE A 724 -2.03 -7.13 -28.61
N ASP A 725 -2.57 -8.12 -29.32
CA ASP A 725 -3.50 -7.91 -30.42
C ASP A 725 -4.76 -8.72 -30.18
N VAL A 726 -5.91 -8.20 -30.58
CA VAL A 726 -7.22 -8.75 -30.23
C VAL A 726 -8.09 -8.82 -31.45
N VAL A 727 -8.71 -9.99 -31.67
CA VAL A 727 -9.74 -10.19 -32.69
C VAL A 727 -11.06 -10.54 -32.02
N PHE A 728 -12.09 -9.79 -32.39
CA PHE A 728 -13.46 -10.04 -31.98
C PHE A 728 -14.19 -10.78 -33.11
N GLN A 729 -14.57 -12.03 -32.88
CA GLN A 729 -15.59 -12.73 -33.66
C GLN A 729 -16.94 -12.60 -32.95
N GLU A 730 -18.05 -12.66 -33.69
CA GLU A 730 -19.41 -12.31 -33.23
C GLU A 730 -19.72 -12.73 -31.77
N ASN A 731 -19.30 -13.93 -31.35
CA ASN A 731 -19.43 -14.41 -29.98
C ASN A 731 -18.11 -14.82 -29.29
N GLU A 732 -16.94 -14.70 -29.92
CA GLU A 732 -15.67 -15.14 -29.33
C GLU A 732 -14.60 -14.06 -29.39
N VAL A 733 -13.81 -13.97 -28.32
CA VAL A 733 -12.67 -13.06 -28.24
C VAL A 733 -11.41 -13.91 -28.30
N THR A 734 -10.54 -13.63 -29.27
CA THR A 734 -9.20 -14.23 -29.33
C THR A 734 -8.17 -13.15 -29.09
N VAL A 735 -7.33 -13.37 -28.07
CA VAL A 735 -6.26 -12.46 -27.65
C VAL A 735 -4.94 -13.11 -28.01
N LEU A 736 -4.13 -12.41 -28.78
CA LEU A 736 -2.74 -12.75 -29.04
C LEU A 736 -1.86 -11.92 -28.12
N ALA A 737 -1.05 -12.59 -27.30
CA ALA A 737 -0.20 -11.91 -26.35
C ALA A 737 1.24 -12.40 -26.40
N VAL A 738 2.15 -11.51 -26.01
CA VAL A 738 3.56 -11.82 -25.80
C VAL A 738 3.80 -12.03 -24.32
N ASP A 739 4.35 -13.18 -23.94
CA ASP A 739 4.73 -13.54 -22.58
C ASP A 739 6.00 -12.77 -22.14
N ASN A 740 6.15 -12.52 -20.84
CA ASN A 740 7.37 -11.97 -20.24
C ASN A 740 8.60 -12.84 -20.48
N ILE A 741 8.45 -14.17 -20.58
CA ILE A 741 9.54 -15.09 -20.96
C ILE A 741 9.71 -15.19 -22.49
N ARG A 742 9.19 -14.21 -23.23
CA ARG A 742 9.41 -14.08 -24.67
C ARG A 742 8.82 -15.27 -25.45
N ARG A 743 7.63 -15.71 -25.06
CA ARG A 743 6.81 -16.69 -25.80
C ARG A 743 5.58 -16.02 -26.37
N LEU A 744 5.01 -16.59 -27.43
CA LEU A 744 3.74 -16.13 -28.00
C LEU A 744 2.59 -17.02 -27.52
N GLN A 745 1.50 -16.39 -27.08
CA GLN A 745 0.32 -17.07 -26.55
C GLN A 745 -0.93 -16.64 -27.29
N VAL A 746 -1.75 -17.61 -27.67
CA VAL A 746 -3.12 -17.36 -28.16
C VAL A 746 -4.09 -17.78 -27.07
N ILE A 747 -4.89 -16.82 -26.63
CA ILE A 747 -5.82 -16.96 -25.51
C ILE A 747 -7.23 -16.82 -26.07
N ASN A 748 -8.05 -17.86 -25.95
CA ASN A 748 -9.48 -17.73 -26.18
C ASN A 748 -10.13 -17.14 -24.91
N GLY A 749 -10.69 -15.94 -25.05
CA GLY A 749 -11.16 -15.11 -23.94
C GLY A 749 -12.37 -15.66 -23.18
N LYS A 750 -13.19 -16.52 -23.79
CA LYS A 750 -14.35 -17.13 -23.10
C LYS A 750 -14.00 -18.45 -22.41
N THR A 751 -13.19 -19.28 -23.06
CA THR A 751 -12.83 -20.61 -22.53
C THR A 751 -11.59 -20.57 -21.64
N GLY A 752 -10.78 -19.52 -21.75
CA GLY A 752 -9.49 -19.41 -21.08
C GLY A 752 -8.45 -20.41 -21.64
N HIS A 753 -8.70 -21.02 -22.80
CA HIS A 753 -7.76 -21.94 -23.43
C HIS A 753 -6.54 -21.16 -23.94
N ILE A 754 -5.33 -21.63 -23.60
CA ILE A 754 -4.07 -21.00 -23.98
C ILE A 754 -3.26 -21.94 -24.85
N ASP A 755 -2.98 -21.51 -26.09
CA ASP A 755 -2.09 -22.21 -27.02
C ASP A 755 -0.72 -21.53 -27.05
N TYR A 756 0.34 -22.30 -26.78
CA TYR A 756 1.73 -21.84 -26.81
C TYR A 756 2.36 -22.12 -28.16
N LEU A 757 2.92 -21.08 -28.79
CA LEU A 757 3.33 -21.18 -30.19
C LEU A 757 4.85 -21.21 -30.42
N THR A 758 5.65 -20.34 -29.78
CA THR A 758 7.08 -20.20 -30.13
C THR A 758 7.97 -19.65 -28.99
N GLU A 759 9.26 -20.01 -29.01
CA GLU A 759 10.33 -19.50 -28.13
C GLU A 759 11.28 -18.56 -28.89
N ALA A 760 10.95 -17.27 -29.00
CA ALA A 760 11.84 -16.30 -29.63
C ALA A 760 11.70 -14.90 -29.01
N GLN A 761 12.75 -14.08 -29.08
CA GLN A 761 12.74 -12.71 -28.54
C GLN A 761 11.78 -11.81 -29.33
N ILE A 762 10.50 -11.82 -28.96
CA ILE A 762 9.43 -11.08 -29.63
C ILE A 762 9.31 -9.68 -29.06
N SER A 763 9.20 -8.71 -29.97
CA SER A 763 9.03 -7.28 -29.73
C SER A 763 7.59 -6.82 -29.92
N CYS A 764 6.90 -7.30 -30.96
CA CYS A 764 5.50 -6.98 -31.25
C CYS A 764 4.80 -8.15 -31.94
N CYS A 765 3.47 -8.21 -31.82
CA CYS A 765 2.63 -9.25 -32.41
C CYS A 765 1.46 -8.63 -33.20
N CYS A 766 0.97 -9.37 -34.19
CA CYS A 766 -0.22 -9.02 -34.96
C CYS A 766 -0.91 -10.29 -35.45
N LEU A 767 -2.23 -10.31 -35.36
CA LEU A 767 -3.06 -11.42 -35.75
C LEU A 767 -3.77 -11.11 -37.08
N SER A 768 -3.89 -12.12 -37.96
CA SER A 768 -4.59 -11.92 -39.24
C SER A 768 -6.11 -11.81 -39.02
N PRO A 769 -6.83 -10.98 -39.79
CA PRO A 769 -8.28 -10.80 -39.63
C PRO A 769 -9.11 -12.09 -39.72
N HIS A 770 -8.60 -13.11 -40.43
CA HIS A 770 -9.25 -14.41 -40.63
C HIS A 770 -8.74 -15.51 -39.69
N LEU A 771 -7.88 -15.20 -38.70
CA LEU A 771 -7.37 -16.14 -37.71
C LEU A 771 -6.66 -17.38 -38.30
N GLN A 772 -6.07 -17.25 -39.49
CA GLN A 772 -5.27 -18.32 -40.10
C GLN A 772 -3.77 -18.15 -39.83
N TYR A 773 -3.32 -16.90 -39.81
CA TYR A 773 -1.93 -16.53 -39.65
C TYR A 773 -1.72 -15.58 -38.47
N ILE A 774 -0.52 -15.67 -37.92
CA ILE A 774 0.04 -14.79 -36.91
C ILE A 774 1.33 -14.21 -37.49
N ALA A 775 1.58 -12.93 -37.23
CA ALA A 775 2.86 -12.33 -37.49
C ALA A 775 3.47 -11.76 -36.21
N TYR A 776 4.78 -11.90 -36.06
CA TYR A 776 5.50 -11.28 -34.95
C TYR A 776 6.86 -10.75 -35.41
N GLY A 777 7.30 -9.68 -34.74
CA GLY A 777 8.59 -9.05 -34.96
C GLY A 777 9.56 -9.40 -33.85
N LYS A 778 10.84 -9.61 -34.18
CA LYS A 778 11.92 -9.90 -33.22
C LYS A 778 12.70 -8.63 -32.86
N GLU A 779 13.37 -8.67 -31.70
CA GLU A 779 14.29 -7.61 -31.27
C GLU A 779 15.46 -7.43 -32.28
N ASP A 780 15.87 -8.51 -32.95
CA ASP A 780 16.88 -8.50 -34.01
C ASP A 780 16.42 -7.87 -35.35
N GLY A 781 15.17 -7.39 -35.42
CA GLY A 781 14.57 -6.78 -36.63
C GLY A 781 13.99 -7.77 -37.64
N ALA A 782 13.95 -9.07 -37.31
CA ALA A 782 13.33 -10.09 -38.14
C ALA A 782 11.80 -10.13 -37.97
N ILE A 783 11.08 -10.43 -39.05
CA ILE A 783 9.64 -10.62 -39.07
C ILE A 783 9.35 -12.07 -39.45
N GLU A 784 8.48 -12.71 -38.69
CA GLU A 784 8.07 -14.09 -38.93
C GLU A 784 6.56 -14.20 -39.00
N ILE A 785 6.09 -15.05 -39.92
CA ILE A 785 4.69 -15.42 -40.07
C ILE A 785 4.55 -16.89 -39.68
N LEU A 786 3.58 -17.18 -38.83
CA LEU A 786 3.25 -18.49 -38.32
C LEU A 786 1.81 -18.83 -38.71
N GLU A 787 1.58 -20.07 -39.12
CA GLU A 787 0.25 -20.61 -39.41
C GLU A 787 -0.32 -21.29 -38.16
N LEU A 788 -1.51 -20.88 -37.72
CA LEU A 788 -2.15 -21.31 -36.48
C LEU A 788 -2.51 -22.80 -36.45
N LEU A 789 -2.87 -23.39 -37.60
CA LEU A 789 -3.29 -24.80 -37.68
C LEU A 789 -2.13 -25.78 -37.48
N ASN A 790 -0.92 -25.39 -37.91
CA ASN A 790 0.23 -26.29 -37.98
C ASN A 790 1.34 -25.94 -36.97
N ASN A 791 1.25 -24.79 -36.29
CA ASN A 791 2.26 -24.24 -35.37
C ASN A 791 3.68 -24.25 -35.93
N ARG A 792 3.82 -24.10 -37.25
CA ARG A 792 5.11 -24.02 -37.92
C ARG A 792 5.30 -22.60 -38.45
N VAL A 793 6.51 -22.09 -38.24
CA VAL A 793 6.96 -20.85 -38.87
C VAL A 793 6.89 -21.06 -40.38
N PHE A 794 6.03 -20.28 -41.02
CA PHE A 794 5.73 -20.39 -42.44
C PHE A 794 6.77 -19.64 -43.27
N LYS A 795 7.10 -18.40 -42.87
CA LYS A 795 8.13 -17.57 -43.50
C LYS A 795 8.82 -16.67 -42.47
N SER A 796 10.14 -16.48 -42.62
CA SER A 796 10.95 -15.59 -41.80
C SER A 796 11.81 -14.70 -42.69
N LYS A 797 11.90 -13.41 -42.35
CA LYS A 797 12.76 -12.47 -43.07
C LYS A 797 13.36 -11.42 -42.15
N ASN A 798 14.67 -11.19 -42.29
CA ASN A 798 15.39 -10.15 -41.56
C ASN A 798 15.77 -8.98 -42.48
N ARG A 799 15.23 -7.78 -42.22
CA ARG A 799 15.50 -6.57 -43.00
C ARG A 799 15.54 -5.30 -42.17
N HIS A 800 14.76 -5.19 -41.08
CA HIS A 800 14.94 -4.08 -40.16
C HIS A 800 16.29 -4.23 -39.43
N LYS A 801 16.97 -3.12 -39.18
CA LYS A 801 18.24 -3.10 -38.44
C LYS A 801 18.05 -2.93 -36.93
N LYS A 802 16.82 -2.64 -36.54
CA LYS A 802 16.40 -2.24 -35.21
C LYS A 802 15.17 -3.08 -34.82
N PRO A 803 14.79 -3.11 -33.54
CA PRO A 803 13.61 -3.84 -33.10
C PRO A 803 12.36 -3.36 -33.84
N VAL A 804 11.51 -4.30 -34.22
CA VAL A 804 10.21 -4.00 -34.86
C VAL A 804 9.26 -3.46 -33.78
N ARG A 805 8.52 -2.40 -34.09
CA ARG A 805 7.62 -1.73 -33.14
C ARG A 805 6.16 -2.02 -33.39
N HIS A 806 5.76 -1.98 -34.65
CA HIS A 806 4.37 -2.17 -35.05
C HIS A 806 4.29 -2.99 -36.33
N ILE A 807 3.37 -3.95 -36.35
CA ILE A 807 3.07 -4.82 -37.48
C ILE A 807 1.56 -4.80 -37.69
N GLN A 808 1.12 -4.71 -38.94
CA GLN A 808 -0.29 -4.80 -39.29
C GLN A 808 -0.48 -5.59 -40.59
N PHE A 809 -1.46 -6.50 -40.61
CA PHE A 809 -1.93 -7.10 -41.86
C PHE A 809 -2.82 -6.14 -42.64
N THR A 810 -2.76 -6.25 -43.97
CA THR A 810 -3.79 -5.69 -44.86
C THR A 810 -5.10 -6.44 -44.70
N THR A 811 -6.21 -5.81 -45.11
CA THR A 811 -7.56 -6.40 -45.08
C THR A 811 -7.64 -7.77 -45.75
N ASP A 812 -6.81 -7.98 -46.76
CA ASP A 812 -6.81 -9.19 -47.59
C ASP A 812 -5.94 -10.30 -46.98
N GLY A 813 -5.19 -10.01 -45.89
CA GLY A 813 -4.29 -10.93 -45.21
C GLY A 813 -2.98 -11.28 -45.96
N ARG A 814 -2.83 -10.82 -47.21
CA ARG A 814 -1.70 -11.19 -48.09
C ARG A 814 -0.47 -10.31 -47.95
N THR A 815 -0.66 -9.05 -47.55
CA THR A 815 0.42 -8.08 -47.38
C THR A 815 0.53 -7.69 -45.92
N LEU A 816 1.77 -7.64 -45.44
CA LEU A 816 2.15 -7.28 -44.09
C LEU A 816 2.92 -5.97 -44.12
N ILE A 817 2.55 -5.04 -43.25
CA ILE A 817 3.23 -3.75 -43.09
C ILE A 817 3.92 -3.76 -41.73
N SER A 818 5.18 -3.36 -41.68
CA SER A 818 5.95 -3.27 -40.44
C SER A 818 6.72 -1.97 -40.35
N SER A 819 6.89 -1.50 -39.12
CA SER A 819 7.73 -0.34 -38.78
C SER A 819 8.68 -0.70 -37.65
N SER A 820 9.83 -0.05 -37.64
CA SER A 820 10.87 -0.20 -36.63
C SER A 820 11.30 1.17 -36.12
N ASP A 821 12.17 1.21 -35.12
CA ASP A 821 12.87 2.42 -34.67
C ASP A 821 13.88 2.94 -35.73
N ASP A 822 13.84 2.42 -36.96
CA ASP A 822 14.46 3.04 -38.12
C ASP A 822 13.48 4.03 -38.79
N SER A 823 13.95 4.72 -39.82
CA SER A 823 13.12 5.65 -40.59
C SER A 823 12.30 4.95 -41.69
N ALA A 824 12.32 3.61 -41.74
CA ALA A 824 11.77 2.85 -42.85
C ALA A 824 10.50 2.09 -42.45
N ILE A 825 9.50 2.14 -43.32
CA ILE A 825 8.33 1.26 -43.24
C ILE A 825 8.50 0.20 -44.32
N GLN A 826 8.27 -1.06 -43.95
CA GLN A 826 8.41 -2.19 -44.86
C GLN A 826 7.03 -2.72 -45.19
N VAL A 827 6.73 -2.82 -46.49
CA VAL A 827 5.51 -3.46 -47.00
C VAL A 827 5.94 -4.75 -47.69
N TRP A 828 5.55 -5.87 -47.11
CA TRP A 828 5.92 -7.19 -47.56
C TRP A 828 4.70 -7.99 -47.99
N ASN A 829 4.61 -8.31 -49.27
CA ASN A 829 3.66 -9.30 -49.75
C ASN A 829 4.30 -10.68 -49.59
N TRP A 830 3.86 -11.42 -48.58
CA TRP A 830 4.53 -12.65 -48.18
C TRP A 830 4.22 -13.84 -49.11
N GLN A 831 3.13 -13.77 -49.89
CA GLN A 831 2.80 -14.80 -50.88
C GLN A 831 3.62 -14.64 -52.17
N SER A 832 3.73 -13.40 -52.69
CA SER A 832 4.51 -13.11 -53.90
C SER A 832 6.00 -12.86 -53.64
N GLU A 833 6.40 -12.70 -52.38
CA GLU A 833 7.73 -12.25 -51.94
C GLU A 833 8.13 -10.86 -52.46
N GLU A 834 7.17 -10.09 -52.96
CA GLU A 834 7.37 -8.71 -53.37
C GLU A 834 7.49 -7.80 -52.16
N TYR A 835 8.36 -6.80 -52.30
CA TYR A 835 8.75 -5.96 -51.18
C TYR A 835 8.88 -4.51 -51.61
N VAL A 836 8.28 -3.64 -50.82
CA VAL A 836 8.35 -2.20 -51.00
C VAL A 836 8.89 -1.59 -49.71
N SER A 837 10.10 -1.03 -49.78
CA SER A 837 10.69 -0.25 -48.69
C SER A 837 10.28 1.21 -48.86
N LEU A 838 9.63 1.77 -47.84
CA LEU A 838 9.27 3.18 -47.78
C LEU A 838 10.30 3.88 -46.90
N GLN A 839 11.20 4.69 -47.48
CA GLN A 839 11.99 5.64 -46.70
C GLN A 839 11.06 6.74 -46.24
N ALA A 840 10.52 6.56 -45.03
CA ALA A 840 9.32 7.25 -44.63
C ALA A 840 9.61 8.64 -44.09
N HIS A 841 10.56 8.76 -43.16
CA HIS A 841 10.76 9.97 -42.36
C HIS A 841 12.24 10.31 -42.13
N GLN A 842 12.55 11.49 -41.60
CA GLN A 842 13.94 11.87 -41.29
C GLN A 842 14.40 11.27 -39.96
N GLU A 843 13.48 11.18 -38.99
CA GLU A 843 13.67 10.49 -37.73
C GLU A 843 12.92 9.15 -37.70
N THR A 844 12.81 8.55 -36.52
CA THR A 844 12.18 7.25 -36.31
C THR A 844 10.67 7.33 -36.58
N VAL A 845 10.10 6.28 -37.15
CA VAL A 845 8.66 6.20 -37.37
C VAL A 845 7.98 5.90 -36.04
N LYS A 846 6.97 6.69 -35.67
CA LYS A 846 6.29 6.52 -34.38
C LYS A 846 5.28 5.38 -34.43
N ASP A 847 4.41 5.41 -35.43
CA ASP A 847 3.38 4.41 -35.72
C ASP A 847 2.78 4.67 -37.11
N PHE A 848 1.91 3.78 -37.58
CA PHE A 848 1.18 3.92 -38.84
C PHE A 848 -0.21 3.27 -38.77
N ARG A 849 -1.11 3.65 -39.67
CA ARG A 849 -2.44 3.04 -39.80
C ARG A 849 -2.87 2.89 -41.26
N LEU A 850 -3.50 1.76 -41.58
CA LEU A 850 -4.09 1.49 -42.89
C LEU A 850 -5.42 2.23 -43.09
N LEU A 851 -5.60 2.82 -44.28
CA LEU A 851 -6.83 3.50 -44.72
C LEU A 851 -7.69 2.60 -45.61
N LYS A 852 -9.00 2.87 -45.67
CA LYS A 852 -9.90 2.32 -46.71
C LYS A 852 -9.36 2.79 -48.08
N ASN A 853 -9.06 1.84 -48.99
CA ASN A 853 -8.47 2.01 -50.35
C ASN A 853 -6.95 1.78 -50.50
N SER A 854 -6.32 0.90 -49.72
CA SER A 854 -4.90 0.53 -49.90
C SER A 854 -3.93 1.72 -49.78
N ARG A 855 -4.34 2.75 -49.03
CA ARG A 855 -3.49 3.87 -48.62
C ARG A 855 -3.01 3.65 -47.19
N LEU A 856 -1.85 4.17 -46.87
CA LEU A 856 -1.23 4.06 -45.55
C LEU A 856 -0.94 5.45 -45.00
N LEU A 857 -1.34 5.71 -43.76
CA LEU A 857 -1.01 6.92 -43.01
C LEU A 857 0.14 6.61 -42.06
N SER A 858 1.26 7.35 -42.15
CA SER A 858 2.38 7.22 -41.22
C SER A 858 2.70 8.54 -40.54
N TRP A 859 3.20 8.48 -39.31
CA TRP A 859 3.67 9.67 -38.60
C TRP A 859 4.96 9.38 -37.82
N SER A 860 5.74 10.44 -37.60
CA SER A 860 7.09 10.36 -37.02
C SER A 860 7.33 11.41 -35.93
N PHE A 861 8.40 11.19 -35.19
CA PHE A 861 8.95 12.14 -34.23
C PHE A 861 9.44 13.45 -34.88
N ASP A 862 9.66 13.47 -36.20
CA ASP A 862 10.04 14.67 -36.96
C ASP A 862 8.92 15.72 -37.15
N GLY A 863 7.71 15.46 -36.63
CA GLY A 863 6.58 16.38 -36.75
C GLY A 863 5.74 16.22 -38.02
N THR A 864 6.07 15.24 -38.88
CA THR A 864 5.41 15.03 -40.18
C THR A 864 4.43 13.85 -40.18
N VAL A 865 3.39 13.98 -41.00
CA VAL A 865 2.40 12.94 -41.29
C VAL A 865 2.37 12.73 -42.80
N LYS A 866 2.50 11.50 -43.27
CA LYS A 866 2.58 11.16 -44.70
C LYS A 866 1.53 10.15 -45.10
N VAL A 867 0.97 10.34 -46.29
CA VAL A 867 0.00 9.41 -46.91
C VAL A 867 0.68 8.70 -48.08
N TRP A 868 0.64 7.38 -48.06
CA TRP A 868 1.32 6.50 -49.00
C TRP A 868 0.32 5.64 -49.77
N SER A 869 0.68 5.29 -51.00
CA SER A 869 0.06 4.20 -51.73
C SER A 869 0.82 2.90 -51.47
N VAL A 870 0.17 1.90 -50.88
CA VAL A 870 0.81 0.63 -50.45
C VAL A 870 1.40 -0.14 -51.64
N ILE A 871 0.75 -0.09 -52.80
CA ILE A 871 1.14 -0.85 -54.00
C ILE A 871 2.33 -0.21 -54.70
N THR A 872 2.34 1.13 -54.80
CA THR A 872 3.36 1.87 -55.57
C THR A 872 4.53 2.35 -54.73
N GLY A 873 4.36 2.38 -53.40
CA GLY A 873 5.33 2.92 -52.45
C GLY A 873 5.57 4.42 -52.57
N ARG A 874 4.69 5.14 -53.27
CA ARG A 874 4.81 6.59 -53.48
C ARG A 874 4.10 7.37 -52.38
N ILE A 875 4.69 8.51 -52.01
CA ILE A 875 4.07 9.53 -51.16
C ILE A 875 3.03 10.24 -52.02
N GLU A 876 1.77 10.17 -51.60
CA GLU A 876 0.68 10.96 -52.19
C GLU A 876 0.65 12.36 -51.59
N LYS A 877 0.77 12.46 -50.26
CA LYS A 877 0.72 13.72 -49.52
C LYS A 877 1.69 13.72 -48.36
N ASP A 878 2.21 14.91 -48.06
CA ASP A 878 3.17 15.18 -47.00
C ASP A 878 2.69 16.39 -46.18
N PHE A 879 2.37 16.17 -44.92
CA PHE A 879 1.84 17.18 -44.00
C PHE A 879 2.86 17.47 -42.90
N ALA A 880 3.45 18.66 -42.93
CA ALA A 880 4.26 19.18 -41.83
C ALA A 880 3.33 19.74 -40.73
N CYS A 881 2.90 18.86 -39.83
CA CYS A 881 1.81 19.16 -38.91
C CYS A 881 2.26 19.98 -37.69
N HIS A 882 3.39 19.60 -37.11
CA HIS A 882 3.86 20.13 -35.83
C HIS A 882 5.38 20.41 -35.86
N GLN A 883 5.84 21.26 -34.95
CA GLN A 883 7.27 21.53 -34.75
C GLN A 883 7.91 20.50 -33.81
N GLY A 884 7.10 19.76 -33.06
CA GLY A 884 7.52 18.68 -32.18
C GLY A 884 6.94 17.34 -32.59
N THR A 885 7.26 16.31 -31.82
CA THR A 885 6.93 14.92 -32.11
C THR A 885 5.43 14.69 -32.26
N VAL A 886 4.99 14.02 -33.32
CA VAL A 886 3.60 13.57 -33.47
C VAL A 886 3.42 12.28 -32.66
N LEU A 887 2.50 12.30 -31.69
CA LEU A 887 2.34 11.22 -30.73
C LEU A 887 1.30 10.19 -31.21
N SER A 888 0.17 10.67 -31.72
CA SER A 888 -0.84 9.84 -32.40
C SER A 888 -1.54 10.61 -33.50
N CYS A 889 -2.10 9.87 -34.46
CA CYS A 889 -3.05 10.38 -35.43
C CYS A 889 -4.29 9.48 -35.44
N ASP A 890 -5.47 10.09 -35.62
CA ASP A 890 -6.72 9.36 -35.79
C ASP A 890 -7.47 9.84 -37.04
N ILE A 891 -8.35 9.01 -37.56
CA ILE A 891 -9.07 9.25 -38.82
C ILE A 891 -10.57 9.29 -38.56
N SER A 892 -11.28 10.16 -39.28
CA SER A 892 -12.73 10.16 -39.24
C SER A 892 -13.28 8.90 -39.94
N SER A 893 -14.46 8.44 -39.50
CA SER A 893 -15.11 7.22 -40.02
C SER A 893 -15.42 7.26 -41.52
N ASP A 894 -15.69 8.46 -42.03
CA ASP A 894 -15.90 8.81 -43.44
C ASP A 894 -14.59 8.90 -44.25
N ALA A 895 -13.43 8.79 -43.58
CA ALA A 895 -12.08 8.91 -44.12
C ALA A 895 -11.82 10.23 -44.89
N THR A 896 -12.56 11.31 -44.57
CA THR A 896 -12.37 12.63 -45.20
C THR A 896 -11.39 13.51 -44.44
N LYS A 897 -11.30 13.33 -43.11
CA LYS A 897 -10.49 14.12 -42.19
C LYS A 897 -9.56 13.23 -41.36
N PHE A 898 -8.52 13.83 -40.82
CA PHE A 898 -7.66 13.21 -39.82
C PHE A 898 -7.25 14.23 -38.76
N SER A 899 -6.94 13.74 -37.56
CA SER A 899 -6.41 14.53 -36.45
C SER A 899 -4.93 14.18 -36.25
N SER A 900 -4.14 15.17 -35.86
CA SER A 900 -2.77 14.99 -35.40
C SER A 900 -2.64 15.52 -33.97
N THR A 901 -1.95 14.77 -33.12
CA THR A 901 -1.65 15.16 -31.74
C THR A 901 -0.14 15.25 -31.54
N SER A 902 0.30 16.21 -30.73
CA SER A 902 1.73 16.48 -30.57
C SER A 902 2.14 16.83 -29.14
N ALA A 903 3.43 16.62 -28.89
CA ALA A 903 4.13 17.08 -27.68
C ALA A 903 4.18 18.61 -27.57
N ASP A 904 3.86 19.36 -28.62
CA ASP A 904 3.72 20.83 -28.58
C ASP A 904 2.47 21.32 -27.85
N LYS A 905 1.72 20.41 -27.20
CA LYS A 905 0.49 20.65 -26.42
C LYS A 905 -0.74 20.97 -27.26
N THR A 906 -0.68 20.78 -28.58
CA THR A 906 -1.79 21.05 -29.49
C THR A 906 -2.30 19.78 -30.16
N ALA A 907 -3.58 19.82 -30.53
CA ALA A 907 -4.17 18.89 -31.49
C ALA A 907 -4.63 19.69 -32.72
N LYS A 908 -4.44 19.14 -33.92
CA LYS A 908 -4.84 19.79 -35.17
C LYS A 908 -5.74 18.87 -35.98
N ILE A 909 -6.77 19.44 -36.60
CA ILE A 909 -7.68 18.72 -37.50
C ILE A 909 -7.34 19.11 -38.94
N TRP A 910 -7.30 18.13 -39.82
CA TRP A 910 -6.89 18.26 -41.22
C TRP A 910 -7.93 17.64 -42.13
N SER A 911 -8.08 18.21 -43.32
CA SER A 911 -8.71 17.53 -44.46
C SER A 911 -7.63 16.88 -45.30
N PHE A 912 -7.91 15.75 -45.95
CA PHE A 912 -6.95 15.23 -46.92
C PHE A 912 -6.77 16.17 -48.13
N GLU A 913 -7.72 17.04 -48.45
CA GLU A 913 -7.68 17.91 -49.64
C GLU A 913 -6.65 19.04 -49.54
N HIS A 914 -6.62 19.74 -48.39
CA HIS A 914 -5.74 20.89 -48.15
C HIS A 914 -4.53 20.53 -47.30
N LEU A 915 -3.37 21.14 -47.61
CA LEU A 915 -2.13 20.98 -46.84
C LEU A 915 -2.08 21.86 -45.57
N SER A 916 -3.05 22.74 -45.37
CA SER A 916 -3.20 23.56 -44.15
C SER A 916 -4.17 22.91 -43.16
N PRO A 917 -3.98 23.09 -41.85
CA PRO A 917 -4.92 22.58 -40.86
C PRO A 917 -6.25 23.31 -40.99
N LEU A 918 -7.36 22.59 -40.81
CA LEU A 918 -8.69 23.17 -40.72
C LEU A 918 -8.82 23.97 -39.42
N HIS A 919 -8.45 23.34 -38.30
CA HIS A 919 -8.56 23.89 -36.96
C HIS A 919 -7.35 23.53 -36.11
N GLU A 920 -6.90 24.48 -35.29
CA GLU A 920 -5.84 24.30 -34.31
C GLU A 920 -6.42 24.36 -32.90
N LEU A 921 -6.48 23.22 -32.21
CA LEU A 921 -7.10 23.06 -30.90
C LEU A 921 -6.05 23.33 -29.81
N LYS A 922 -6.12 24.54 -29.24
CA LYS A 922 -5.27 24.98 -28.12
C LYS A 922 -6.06 24.94 -26.83
N GLY A 923 -5.50 24.29 -25.82
CA GLY A 923 -6.11 24.33 -24.49
C GLY A 923 -5.45 23.43 -23.46
N HIS A 924 -4.86 22.32 -23.89
CA HIS A 924 -4.18 21.39 -23.00
C HIS A 924 -2.94 22.01 -22.34
N ASN A 925 -2.75 21.72 -21.06
CA ASN A 925 -1.60 22.20 -20.29
C ASN A 925 -0.37 21.28 -20.46
N GLY A 926 -0.62 19.99 -20.70
CA GLY A 926 0.36 18.94 -21.00
C GLY A 926 0.44 18.58 -22.48
N CYS A 927 1.27 17.58 -22.80
CA CYS A 927 1.36 17.01 -24.14
C CYS A 927 0.08 16.25 -24.48
N VAL A 928 -0.41 16.38 -25.72
CA VAL A 928 -1.59 15.62 -26.17
C VAL A 928 -1.12 14.28 -26.73
N ARG A 929 -1.51 13.18 -26.07
CA ARG A 929 -1.03 11.82 -26.40
C ARG A 929 -1.90 11.14 -27.44
N CYS A 930 -3.20 11.22 -27.23
CA CYS A 930 -4.18 10.49 -28.02
C CYS A 930 -5.34 11.39 -28.45
N SER A 931 -5.96 11.02 -29.57
CA SER A 931 -7.23 11.59 -30.02
C SER A 931 -8.09 10.52 -30.64
N ALA A 932 -9.41 10.65 -30.50
CA ALA A 932 -10.38 9.75 -31.12
C ALA A 932 -11.51 10.56 -31.76
N PHE A 933 -11.91 10.24 -32.99
CA PHE A 933 -13.14 10.76 -33.60
C PHE A 933 -14.36 9.94 -33.16
N SER A 934 -15.50 10.60 -33.02
CA SER A 934 -16.78 9.92 -32.91
C SER A 934 -17.14 9.21 -34.22
N VAL A 935 -17.99 8.19 -34.12
CA VAL A 935 -18.39 7.37 -35.28
C VAL A 935 -19.18 8.20 -36.30
N ASP A 936 -19.95 9.19 -35.84
CA ASP A 936 -20.64 10.16 -36.68
C ASP A 936 -19.74 11.29 -37.21
N SER A 937 -18.45 11.31 -36.82
CA SER A 937 -17.44 12.31 -37.15
C SER A 937 -17.73 13.75 -36.70
N THR A 938 -18.67 13.94 -35.76
CA THR A 938 -19.06 15.28 -35.27
C THR A 938 -18.20 15.75 -34.09
N LEU A 939 -17.71 14.83 -33.27
CA LEU A 939 -16.93 15.08 -32.06
C LEU A 939 -15.50 14.55 -32.21
N LEU A 940 -14.58 15.23 -31.53
CA LEU A 940 -13.20 14.77 -31.34
C LEU A 940 -12.87 14.79 -29.84
N ALA A 941 -12.48 13.64 -29.30
CA ALA A 941 -11.93 13.55 -27.96
C ALA A 941 -10.40 13.62 -28.01
N THR A 942 -9.79 14.27 -27.03
CA THR A 942 -8.32 14.40 -26.91
C THR A 942 -7.90 14.16 -25.46
N GLY A 943 -6.83 13.40 -25.26
CA GLY A 943 -6.28 13.07 -23.94
C GLY A 943 -4.86 13.59 -23.76
N ASP A 944 -4.52 14.04 -22.55
CA ASP A 944 -3.22 14.63 -22.23
C ASP A 944 -2.38 13.81 -21.22
N ASP A 945 -1.12 14.25 -21.05
CA ASP A 945 -0.17 13.71 -20.07
C ASP A 945 -0.55 13.99 -18.61
N ASN A 946 -1.43 14.97 -18.33
CA ASN A 946 -1.87 15.25 -16.97
C ASN A 946 -3.15 14.47 -16.60
N GLY A 947 -3.69 13.69 -17.53
CA GLY A 947 -4.92 12.93 -17.31
C GLY A 947 -6.18 13.61 -17.85
N GLU A 948 -6.12 14.87 -18.30
CA GLU A 948 -7.23 15.69 -18.81
C GLU A 948 -7.77 15.16 -20.13
N ILE A 949 -9.11 15.11 -20.24
CA ILE A 949 -9.82 14.73 -21.47
C ILE A 949 -10.72 15.86 -21.91
N ARG A 950 -10.63 16.23 -23.19
CA ARG A 950 -11.41 17.33 -23.79
C ARG A 950 -12.16 16.87 -25.02
N ILE A 951 -13.41 17.31 -25.13
CA ILE A 951 -14.31 17.04 -26.25
C ILE A 951 -14.47 18.30 -27.08
N TRP A 952 -14.21 18.18 -28.37
CA TRP A 952 -14.22 19.27 -29.34
C TRP A 952 -15.26 19.00 -30.42
N ASN A 953 -15.85 20.08 -30.94
CA ASN A 953 -16.67 20.01 -32.14
C ASN A 953 -15.77 20.06 -33.39
N VAL A 954 -15.88 19.06 -34.26
CA VAL A 954 -15.05 18.93 -35.48
C VAL A 954 -15.37 20.01 -36.52
N SER A 955 -16.60 20.52 -36.55
CA SER A 955 -17.02 21.52 -37.55
C SER A 955 -16.44 22.91 -37.27
N ASN A 956 -16.54 23.37 -36.02
CA ASN A 956 -16.14 24.72 -35.61
C ASN A 956 -14.74 24.77 -34.96
N GLY A 957 -14.20 23.63 -34.50
CA GLY A 957 -12.97 23.60 -33.71
C GLY A 957 -13.13 24.12 -32.28
N GLU A 958 -14.37 24.29 -31.80
CA GLU A 958 -14.67 24.81 -30.47
C GLU A 958 -14.63 23.71 -29.40
N LEU A 959 -14.20 24.09 -28.19
CA LEU A 959 -14.25 23.22 -27.01
C LEU A 959 -15.70 23.12 -26.54
N LEU A 960 -16.25 21.91 -26.51
CA LEU A 960 -17.61 21.66 -25.99
C LEU A 960 -17.56 21.42 -24.48
N HIS A 961 -16.82 20.39 -24.08
CA HIS A 961 -16.78 19.94 -22.70
C HIS A 961 -15.35 19.60 -22.27
N LEU A 962 -15.03 19.95 -21.04
CA LEU A 962 -13.90 19.40 -20.30
C LEU A 962 -14.45 18.24 -19.48
N CYS A 963 -14.04 17.01 -19.78
CA CYS A 963 -14.43 15.85 -19.02
C CYS A 963 -13.67 15.85 -17.69
N ALA A 964 -14.26 16.46 -16.68
CA ALA A 964 -13.76 16.48 -15.31
C ALA A 964 -14.71 15.69 -14.40
N PRO A 965 -14.20 15.00 -13.37
CA PRO A 965 -15.07 14.40 -12.36
C PRO A 965 -15.88 15.48 -11.66
N ILE A 966 -17.07 15.12 -11.18
CA ILE A 966 -17.99 16.01 -10.46
C ILE A 966 -17.35 16.59 -9.19
N SER A 967 -16.35 15.90 -8.62
CA SER A 967 -15.55 16.33 -7.48
C SER A 967 -14.21 16.93 -7.94
N VAL A 968 -14.15 18.25 -8.09
CA VAL A 968 -12.86 18.94 -8.21
C VAL A 968 -12.77 20.01 -7.12
N GLU A 969 -12.01 19.69 -6.07
CA GLU A 969 -11.09 20.67 -5.51
C GLU A 969 -10.19 21.15 -6.65
N GLU A 970 -10.30 22.43 -7.03
CA GLU A 970 -9.62 23.04 -8.18
C GLU A 970 -8.14 22.63 -8.29
N GLY A 971 -7.84 21.67 -9.19
CA GLY A 971 -6.47 21.31 -9.59
C GLY A 971 -6.05 19.84 -9.51
N ALA A 972 -6.95 18.90 -9.18
CA ALA A 972 -6.64 17.46 -9.23
C ALA A 972 -6.91 16.85 -10.63
N ALA A 973 -5.98 16.02 -11.11
CA ALA A 973 -6.06 15.33 -12.40
C ALA A 973 -7.31 14.44 -12.53
N THR A 974 -7.90 14.38 -13.72
CA THR A 974 -9.13 13.61 -14.00
C THR A 974 -8.89 12.10 -14.11
N HIS A 975 -7.63 11.71 -14.28
CA HIS A 975 -7.08 10.36 -14.28
C HIS A 975 -5.81 10.30 -13.43
N GLY A 976 -5.48 9.13 -12.88
CA GLY A 976 -4.20 8.90 -12.21
C GLY A 976 -3.09 8.62 -13.24
N GLY A 977 -2.51 9.66 -13.83
CA GLY A 977 -1.44 9.52 -14.82
C GLY A 977 -1.89 9.81 -16.26
N TRP A 978 -1.15 9.27 -17.24
CA TRP A 978 -1.29 9.63 -18.66
C TRP A 978 -2.52 8.99 -19.29
N VAL A 979 -3.28 9.73 -20.10
CA VAL A 979 -4.31 9.13 -20.96
C VAL A 979 -3.63 8.62 -22.23
N THR A 980 -3.68 7.31 -22.45
CA THR A 980 -2.98 6.65 -23.54
C THR A 980 -3.88 6.38 -24.73
N ASP A 981 -5.16 6.12 -24.50
CA ASP A 981 -6.10 5.74 -25.55
C ASP A 981 -7.54 6.17 -25.24
N LEU A 982 -8.32 6.39 -26.30
CA LEU A 982 -9.70 6.88 -26.26
C LEU A 982 -10.53 6.16 -27.32
N CYS A 983 -11.76 5.78 -26.99
CA CYS A 983 -12.66 5.13 -27.96
C CYS A 983 -14.13 5.52 -27.74
N PHE A 984 -14.81 5.90 -28.82
CA PHE A 984 -16.24 6.22 -28.79
C PHE A 984 -17.10 4.98 -28.97
N SER A 985 -18.30 5.02 -28.38
CA SER A 985 -19.35 4.05 -28.64
C SER A 985 -19.91 4.17 -30.06
N PRO A 986 -20.50 3.09 -30.60
CA PRO A 986 -21.18 3.11 -31.90
C PRO A 986 -22.27 4.18 -32.02
N ASP A 987 -22.96 4.48 -30.92
CA ASP A 987 -23.97 5.54 -30.85
C ASP A 987 -23.40 6.95 -30.60
N SER A 988 -22.07 7.07 -30.46
CA SER A 988 -21.31 8.30 -30.17
C SER A 988 -21.70 9.03 -28.88
N LYS A 989 -22.49 8.40 -28.00
CA LYS A 989 -22.93 8.99 -26.72
C LYS A 989 -21.99 8.69 -25.56
N MET A 990 -21.26 7.58 -25.63
CA MET A 990 -20.33 7.17 -24.60
C MET A 990 -18.89 7.27 -25.12
N LEU A 991 -17.99 7.68 -24.23
CA LEU A 991 -16.55 7.71 -24.49
C LEU A 991 -15.84 6.87 -23.43
N ILE A 992 -14.97 5.99 -23.87
CA ILE A 992 -14.07 5.23 -23.00
C ILE A 992 -12.70 5.86 -23.05
N SER A 993 -12.08 5.95 -21.89
CA SER A 993 -10.70 6.39 -21.74
C SER A 993 -9.87 5.37 -21.00
N ALA A 994 -8.65 5.15 -21.48
CA ALA A 994 -7.64 4.35 -20.85
C ALA A 994 -6.44 5.23 -20.47
N GLY A 995 -5.96 5.03 -19.25
CA GLY A 995 -4.78 5.71 -18.73
C GLY A 995 -4.27 5.00 -17.50
N GLY A 996 -4.38 5.66 -16.34
CA GLY A 996 -4.16 5.06 -15.02
C GLY A 996 -5.09 3.89 -14.68
N TYR A 997 -6.30 3.95 -15.22
CA TYR A 997 -7.39 3.01 -15.06
C TYR A 997 -8.40 3.24 -16.20
N LEU A 998 -9.46 2.42 -16.28
CA LEU A 998 -10.49 2.58 -17.30
C LEU A 998 -11.65 3.45 -16.79
N LYS A 999 -12.13 4.37 -17.62
CA LYS A 999 -13.24 5.25 -17.25
C LYS A 999 -14.16 5.51 -18.44
N TRP A 1000 -15.47 5.44 -18.17
CA TRP A 1000 -16.55 5.68 -19.11
C TRP A 1000 -17.14 7.07 -18.85
N TRP A 1001 -17.39 7.81 -19.92
CA TRP A 1001 -17.90 9.17 -19.90
C TRP A 1001 -19.14 9.27 -20.77
N ASN A 1002 -20.04 10.16 -20.41
CA ASN A 1002 -21.09 10.64 -21.29
C ASN A 1002 -20.51 11.77 -22.16
N ALA A 1003 -20.47 11.56 -23.48
CA ALA A 1003 -19.90 12.49 -24.44
C ALA A 1003 -20.68 13.81 -24.56
N VAL A 1004 -21.97 13.81 -24.19
CA VAL A 1004 -22.87 14.98 -24.28
C VAL A 1004 -22.79 15.85 -23.03
N THR A 1005 -22.72 15.26 -21.84
CA THR A 1005 -22.68 16.03 -20.58
C THR A 1005 -21.26 16.23 -20.06
N GLY A 1006 -20.30 15.38 -20.47
CA GLY A 1006 -18.95 15.35 -19.92
C GLY A 1006 -18.83 14.65 -18.56
N GLU A 1007 -19.93 14.08 -18.05
CA GLU A 1007 -19.97 13.41 -16.75
C GLU A 1007 -19.41 11.98 -16.83
N SER A 1008 -18.81 11.51 -15.73
CA SER A 1008 -18.34 10.14 -15.61
C SER A 1008 -19.48 9.18 -15.27
N LEU A 1009 -19.61 8.10 -16.05
CA LEU A 1009 -20.63 7.07 -15.86
C LEU A 1009 -20.15 5.94 -14.94
N GLN A 1010 -18.92 5.45 -15.17
CA GLN A 1010 -18.35 4.34 -14.40
C GLN A 1010 -16.82 4.40 -14.44
N THR A 1011 -16.19 3.93 -13.36
CA THR A 1011 -14.74 3.76 -13.23
C THR A 1011 -14.41 2.31 -12.94
N PHE A 1012 -13.44 1.74 -13.66
CA PHE A 1012 -12.91 0.41 -13.41
C PHE A 1012 -11.42 0.52 -13.12
N TYR A 1013 -11.03 0.17 -11.89
CA TYR A 1013 -9.64 0.19 -11.45
C TYR A 1013 -8.96 -1.13 -11.81
N THR A 1014 -7.86 -1.03 -12.55
CA THR A 1014 -6.95 -2.14 -12.80
C THR A 1014 -5.94 -2.24 -11.66
N ASN A 1015 -5.37 -3.43 -11.42
CA ASN A 1015 -4.36 -3.62 -10.37
C ASN A 1015 -3.06 -2.84 -10.70
N GLY A 1016 -2.69 -2.79 -11.98
CA GLY A 1016 -1.64 -1.91 -12.48
C GLY A 1016 -2.17 -0.54 -12.93
N THR A 1017 -1.25 0.41 -13.11
CA THR A 1017 -1.57 1.80 -13.46
C THR A 1017 -1.39 2.12 -14.93
N ASN A 1018 -0.32 1.66 -15.58
CA ASN A 1018 -0.05 2.08 -16.96
C ASN A 1018 -0.73 1.14 -17.95
N LEU A 1019 -1.86 1.58 -18.51
CA LEU A 1019 -2.53 0.92 -19.63
C LEU A 1019 -2.03 1.49 -20.96
N LYS A 1020 -1.81 0.64 -21.97
CA LYS A 1020 -1.25 1.08 -23.25
C LYS A 1020 -2.29 1.36 -24.33
N LYS A 1021 -3.17 0.39 -24.60
CA LYS A 1021 -4.26 0.45 -25.59
C LYS A 1021 -5.48 -0.27 -25.03
N ILE A 1022 -6.67 0.18 -25.43
CA ILE A 1022 -7.93 -0.50 -25.11
C ILE A 1022 -8.57 -1.01 -26.40
N HIS A 1023 -8.83 -2.31 -26.44
CA HIS A 1023 -9.54 -2.94 -27.55
C HIS A 1023 -11.01 -3.05 -27.18
N VAL A 1024 -11.88 -2.46 -28.00
CA VAL A 1024 -13.33 -2.52 -27.82
C VAL A 1024 -13.96 -3.39 -28.89
N SER A 1025 -14.98 -4.16 -28.52
CA SER A 1025 -15.75 -4.95 -29.48
C SER A 1025 -16.68 -4.06 -30.33
N PRO A 1026 -17.06 -4.50 -31.54
CA PRO A 1026 -17.95 -3.72 -32.42
C PRO A 1026 -19.34 -3.44 -31.83
N ASP A 1027 -19.84 -4.34 -30.97
CA ASP A 1027 -21.11 -4.18 -30.23
C ASP A 1027 -20.95 -3.32 -28.97
N PHE A 1028 -19.72 -2.91 -28.64
CA PHE A 1028 -19.36 -2.11 -27.48
C PHE A 1028 -19.68 -2.75 -26.12
N ARG A 1029 -19.79 -4.08 -26.08
CA ARG A 1029 -20.10 -4.84 -24.86
C ARG A 1029 -18.89 -5.50 -24.22
N THR A 1030 -17.82 -5.72 -24.97
CA THR A 1030 -16.62 -6.42 -24.52
C THR A 1030 -15.39 -5.55 -24.70
N TYR A 1031 -14.53 -5.53 -23.68
CA TYR A 1031 -13.31 -4.72 -23.63
C TYR A 1031 -12.12 -5.59 -23.27
N VAL A 1032 -10.99 -5.37 -23.93
CA VAL A 1032 -9.75 -6.10 -23.65
C VAL A 1032 -8.61 -5.10 -23.45
N THR A 1033 -7.89 -5.25 -22.34
CA THR A 1033 -6.68 -4.45 -22.06
C THR A 1033 -5.69 -5.22 -21.20
N VAL A 1034 -4.47 -4.71 -21.11
CA VAL A 1034 -3.39 -5.26 -20.29
C VAL A 1034 -2.70 -4.11 -19.54
N ASP A 1035 -2.43 -4.33 -18.25
CA ASP A 1035 -1.71 -3.38 -17.41
C ASP A 1035 -0.18 -3.59 -17.45
N ASN A 1036 0.56 -2.70 -16.79
CA ASN A 1036 2.00 -2.85 -16.60
C ASN A 1036 2.41 -4.05 -15.73
N LEU A 1037 1.48 -4.63 -14.98
CA LEU A 1037 1.70 -5.86 -14.25
C LEU A 1037 1.58 -7.09 -15.16
N GLY A 1038 1.15 -6.91 -16.41
CA GLY A 1038 0.98 -7.98 -17.38
C GLY A 1038 -0.29 -8.79 -17.19
N ILE A 1039 -1.27 -8.24 -16.45
CA ILE A 1039 -2.55 -8.89 -16.21
C ILE A 1039 -3.47 -8.58 -17.39
N LEU A 1040 -4.02 -9.62 -18.00
CA LEU A 1040 -5.04 -9.52 -19.04
C LEU A 1040 -6.41 -9.27 -18.40
N TYR A 1041 -7.08 -8.20 -18.82
CA TYR A 1041 -8.45 -7.90 -18.44
C TYR A 1041 -9.36 -8.07 -19.65
N ILE A 1042 -10.25 -9.07 -19.59
CA ILE A 1042 -11.38 -9.23 -20.51
C ILE A 1042 -12.63 -8.85 -19.74
N LEU A 1043 -13.17 -7.68 -20.04
CA LEU A 1043 -14.33 -7.11 -19.37
C LEU A 1043 -15.55 -7.23 -20.27
N GLN A 1044 -16.67 -7.66 -19.73
CA GLN A 1044 -17.95 -7.73 -20.42
C GLN A 1044 -18.99 -6.92 -19.63
N ILE A 1045 -19.85 -6.17 -20.32
CA ILE A 1045 -20.96 -5.48 -19.67
C ILE A 1045 -21.90 -6.50 -19.03
N LEU A 1046 -22.24 -6.28 -17.77
CA LEU A 1046 -23.19 -7.09 -17.03
C LEU A 1046 -24.63 -6.74 -17.45
N GLU A 1047 -25.38 -7.77 -17.83
CA GLU A 1047 -26.83 -7.68 -18.10
C GLU A 1047 -27.68 -8.00 -16.86
#